data_AF-A0A931CPP8-F1
#
_entry.id   AF-A0A931CPP8-F1
#
_cell.length_a   1.000
_cell.length_b   1.000
_cell.length_c   1.000
_cell.angle_alpha   90.00
_cell.angle_beta   90.00
_cell.angle_gamma   90.00
#
_symmetry.space_group_name_H-M   'P 1'
#
loop_
_entity.id
_entity.type
_entity.pdbx_description
1 polymer ?
#
loop_
_entity_poly.entity_id
_entity_poly.type
_entity_poly.pdbx_seq_one_letter_code
_entity_poly.pdbx_strand_id
1 'polypeptide(L)'
;KSKLRGQVSEGMLCSGAELRLDTDAAGIMDLSGEYVPGTPLNQALDFADTVFEIDLTPNRPDCLSVMGVAREAGAFVQPNQKLVKPDVTPAPQRLTGTSIHDHARVDIKDPDLCPRYCAGLLFDVTVGPSPFWLRRRLESVGLTPINNVVDVTNFVMLETGQPLHAFDYDNLADGRIVVQKAGDEKEFTTLDSKTHRLDPDMLMICDGKRPVALAGVMGGENSEIAPTTTRVLIESACFNPVSIRRTAKRTGIATDASHRFERGVDPDGTVYALQRAMALMADLGDAAMAKDMIDACPEPVVPVCIELDPVAMNIRLGTDLSVQEISRILESVAFKVQPAGKGCLMVSVPTFRVDVTRPEDLSEEVARLWGYNRIDTTYPPVPAKGRPVNPVILTRRTVRNILNGLSFSEAINYNFIAKDFCDRLRLSENDTRRNVVQILNPLSDQMSVLRTSLLPGLLENMRKNTSQQTDTLRLFEIGKTFFNTDANALPDEVEMLAGLITGNRTRQTWYAKKQPVDFFDLKGAIEDLLEGLGIKEVIFTRIDEAACPYFEPGYGAKIHKQGDIGVLGKLSHPVLRSFGLKQDAYVFELDLSAVMAHMPDQIQAKPLPRYPSISQDVTLIVERQIPVGDVMGQMKTIAEKEFLVEDMYLFDLFEGSPLAEGKKSLSFRIVYRSENKTLMEKHIRKLHAAISSRLVKAFHADLPE
;
A
#
# COMPACT_ATOMS: atom_id res chain seq x y z
N LYS A 1 13.22 -50.83 -29.65
CA LYS A 1 13.91 -51.84 -30.49
C LYS A 1 14.05 -51.30 -31.91
N SER A 2 15.28 -51.16 -32.40
CA SER A 2 15.59 -50.64 -33.74
C SER A 2 16.74 -51.44 -34.36
N LYS A 3 16.97 -51.30 -35.68
CA LYS A 3 18.17 -51.84 -36.34
C LYS A 3 19.13 -50.69 -36.65
N LEU A 4 20.32 -50.72 -36.06
CA LEU A 4 21.37 -49.75 -36.28
C LEU A 4 22.53 -50.46 -36.98
N ARG A 5 22.90 -49.99 -38.18
CA ARG A 5 23.98 -50.57 -39.01
C ARG A 5 23.88 -52.11 -39.18
N GLY A 6 22.66 -52.61 -39.36
CA GLY A 6 22.38 -54.04 -39.58
C GLY A 6 22.27 -54.89 -38.31
N GLN A 7 22.65 -54.37 -37.15
CA GLN A 7 22.54 -55.05 -35.85
C GLN A 7 21.28 -54.62 -35.10
N VAL A 8 20.70 -55.53 -34.30
CA VAL A 8 19.52 -55.26 -33.48
C VAL A 8 19.95 -54.52 -32.21
N SER A 9 19.32 -53.37 -31.92
CA SER A 9 19.46 -52.65 -30.65
C SER A 9 18.14 -52.66 -29.89
N GLU A 10 18.15 -53.12 -28.64
CA GLU A 10 16.97 -53.26 -27.78
C GLU A 10 16.83 -52.15 -26.73
N GLY A 11 17.70 -51.14 -26.77
CA GLY A 11 17.67 -50.00 -25.85
C GLY A 11 18.65 -48.90 -26.27
N MET A 12 18.83 -47.92 -25.39
CA MET A 12 19.80 -46.84 -25.54
C MET A 12 20.49 -46.62 -24.19
N LEU A 13 21.82 -46.54 -24.18
CA LEU A 13 22.58 -46.01 -23.06
C LEU A 13 22.59 -44.49 -23.24
N CYS A 14 22.15 -43.74 -22.23
CA CYS A 14 21.92 -42.31 -22.38
C CYS A 14 23.09 -41.48 -21.82
N SER A 15 23.35 -40.34 -22.43
CA SER A 15 24.19 -39.29 -21.84
C SER A 15 23.44 -38.46 -20.79
N GLY A 16 24.17 -37.67 -20.00
CA GLY A 16 23.58 -36.73 -19.05
C GLY A 16 22.69 -35.70 -19.76
N ALA A 17 23.11 -35.22 -20.93
CA ALA A 17 22.34 -34.29 -21.75
C ALA A 17 21.03 -34.89 -22.29
N GLU A 18 21.03 -36.15 -22.74
CA GLU A 18 19.83 -36.82 -23.24
C GLU A 18 18.79 -37.04 -22.13
N LEU A 19 19.25 -37.27 -20.91
CA LEU A 19 18.40 -37.41 -19.73
C LEU A 19 18.03 -36.06 -19.09
N ARG A 20 18.61 -34.95 -19.57
CA ARG A 20 18.50 -33.61 -18.99
C ARG A 20 18.95 -33.55 -17.52
N LEU A 21 20.01 -34.30 -17.21
CA LEU A 21 20.62 -34.40 -15.88
C LEU A 21 21.99 -33.72 -15.79
N ASP A 22 22.67 -33.55 -16.92
CA ASP A 22 23.93 -32.82 -17.03
C ASP A 22 24.01 -32.17 -18.43
N THR A 23 24.96 -31.27 -18.63
CA THR A 23 25.26 -30.64 -19.92
C THR A 23 26.19 -31.47 -20.80
N ASP A 24 26.83 -32.50 -20.23
CA ASP A 24 27.74 -33.37 -20.96
C ASP A 24 27.00 -34.27 -21.96
N ALA A 25 27.35 -34.09 -23.24
CA ALA A 25 26.89 -34.88 -24.37
C ALA A 25 28.01 -35.71 -25.02
N ALA A 26 29.23 -35.69 -24.47
CA ALA A 26 30.41 -36.32 -25.05
C ALA A 26 30.43 -37.85 -24.87
N GLY A 27 29.68 -38.40 -23.91
CA GLY A 27 29.67 -39.82 -23.58
C GLY A 27 28.43 -40.32 -22.85
N ILE A 28 28.40 -41.62 -22.58
CA ILE A 28 27.38 -42.25 -21.74
C ILE A 28 27.53 -41.73 -20.30
N MET A 29 26.43 -41.49 -19.61
CA MET A 29 26.47 -41.06 -18.21
C MET A 29 26.96 -42.22 -17.34
N ASP A 30 28.16 -42.09 -16.79
CA ASP A 30 28.68 -43.01 -15.78
C ASP A 30 28.07 -42.66 -14.41
N LEU A 31 27.44 -43.64 -13.76
CA LEU A 31 26.87 -43.46 -12.43
C LEU A 31 27.92 -43.79 -11.38
N SER A 32 28.37 -42.80 -10.61
CA SER A 32 29.34 -42.96 -9.54
C SER A 32 28.70 -43.58 -8.29
N GLY A 33 28.67 -44.91 -8.21
CA GLY A 33 28.14 -45.64 -7.05
C GLY A 33 27.80 -47.09 -7.36
N GLU A 34 27.38 -47.83 -6.32
CA GLU A 34 26.85 -49.19 -6.48
C GLU A 34 25.33 -49.13 -6.67
N TYR A 35 24.86 -49.41 -7.88
CA TYR A 35 23.44 -49.43 -8.22
C TYR A 35 22.99 -50.85 -8.59
N VAL A 36 21.80 -51.23 -8.15
CA VAL A 36 21.21 -52.53 -8.52
C VAL A 36 20.62 -52.43 -9.94
N PRO A 37 21.11 -53.20 -10.92
CA PRO A 37 20.57 -53.18 -12.28
C PRO A 37 19.07 -53.55 -12.29
N GLY A 38 18.26 -52.77 -13.01
CA GLY A 38 16.81 -52.93 -13.06
C GLY A 38 16.03 -51.98 -12.16
N THR A 39 16.69 -51.31 -11.21
CA THR A 39 16.08 -50.20 -10.46
C THR A 39 15.78 -49.04 -11.41
N PRO A 40 14.54 -48.50 -11.42
CA PRO A 40 14.22 -47.30 -12.19
C PRO A 40 15.22 -46.17 -11.89
N LEU A 41 15.73 -45.49 -12.92
CA LEU A 41 16.79 -44.49 -12.76
C LEU A 41 16.40 -43.38 -11.77
N ASN A 42 15.12 -43.01 -11.74
CA ASN A 42 14.59 -42.03 -10.81
C ASN A 42 14.55 -42.50 -9.34
N GLN A 43 14.54 -43.80 -9.08
CA GLN A 43 14.68 -44.34 -7.73
C GLN A 43 16.15 -44.55 -7.40
N ALA A 44 16.94 -45.03 -8.36
CA ALA A 44 18.38 -45.26 -8.20
C ALA A 44 19.13 -43.97 -7.86
N LEU A 45 18.75 -42.84 -8.46
CA LEU A 45 19.38 -41.54 -8.26
C LEU A 45 18.62 -40.62 -7.32
N ASP A 46 17.59 -41.14 -6.63
CA ASP A 46 16.75 -40.39 -5.70
C ASP A 46 16.17 -39.11 -6.35
N PHE A 47 15.49 -39.29 -7.48
CA PHE A 47 14.97 -38.22 -8.33
C PHE A 47 13.55 -37.78 -7.99
N ALA A 48 12.77 -38.60 -7.30
CA ALA A 48 11.39 -38.29 -6.95
C ALA A 48 11.36 -37.51 -5.64
N ASP A 49 11.60 -36.20 -5.71
CA ASP A 49 11.48 -35.31 -4.56
C ASP A 49 10.51 -34.14 -4.85
N THR A 50 9.94 -33.58 -3.79
CA THR A 50 9.01 -32.46 -3.84
C THR A 50 9.71 -31.19 -3.40
N VAL A 51 9.76 -30.18 -4.26
CA VAL A 51 10.28 -28.87 -3.91
C VAL A 51 9.17 -28.03 -3.29
N PHE A 52 9.35 -27.61 -2.05
CA PHE A 52 8.48 -26.65 -1.38
C PHE A 52 9.08 -25.24 -1.47
N GLU A 53 8.31 -24.30 -1.99
CA GLU A 53 8.60 -22.87 -1.91
C GLU A 53 7.83 -22.28 -0.72
N ILE A 54 8.53 -21.60 0.19
CA ILE A 54 7.98 -21.09 1.44
C ILE A 54 8.15 -19.58 1.48
N ASP A 55 7.03 -18.85 1.48
CA ASP A 55 7.01 -17.40 1.70
C ASP A 55 7.20 -17.09 3.18
N LEU A 56 8.43 -16.72 3.54
CA LEU A 56 8.79 -16.40 4.92
C LEU A 56 8.52 -14.93 5.26
N THR A 57 7.93 -14.71 6.42
CA THR A 57 7.80 -13.37 7.00
C THR A 57 9.16 -12.87 7.52
N PRO A 58 9.40 -11.55 7.57
CA PRO A 58 10.70 -11.00 7.96
C PRO A 58 11.19 -11.40 9.36
N ASN A 59 10.31 -11.80 10.27
CA ASN A 59 10.64 -12.24 11.62
C ASN A 59 11.14 -13.68 11.71
N ARG A 60 11.17 -14.45 10.60
CA ARG A 60 11.60 -15.86 10.58
C ARG A 60 12.87 -16.10 9.76
N PRO A 61 13.97 -15.36 9.99
CA PRO A 61 15.21 -15.59 9.26
C PRO A 61 15.86 -16.94 9.58
N ASP A 62 15.56 -17.52 10.74
CA ASP A 62 16.01 -18.85 11.12
C ASP A 62 15.57 -19.91 10.10
N CYS A 63 14.39 -19.72 9.50
CA CYS A 63 13.82 -20.59 8.47
C CYS A 63 14.34 -20.33 7.05
N LEU A 64 15.25 -19.36 6.81
CA LEU A 64 15.96 -19.22 5.52
C LEU A 64 17.03 -20.30 5.31
N SER A 65 16.83 -21.45 5.95
CA SER A 65 17.71 -22.61 5.98
C SER A 65 16.93 -23.91 6.11
N VAL A 66 17.48 -24.99 5.54
CA VAL A 66 16.93 -26.34 5.68
C VAL A 66 16.91 -26.77 7.15
N MET A 67 17.96 -26.46 7.92
CA MET A 67 17.99 -26.76 9.35
C MET A 67 16.91 -26.04 10.15
N GLY A 68 16.61 -24.78 9.82
CA GLY A 68 15.53 -24.02 10.45
C GLY A 68 14.16 -24.59 10.13
N VAL A 69 13.89 -24.84 8.84
CA VAL A 69 12.64 -25.47 8.41
C VAL A 69 12.47 -26.86 9.02
N ALA A 70 13.54 -27.67 9.07
CA ALA A 70 13.52 -28.99 9.69
C ALA A 70 13.23 -28.92 11.20
N ARG A 71 13.74 -27.90 11.90
CA ARG A 71 13.43 -27.67 13.32
C ARG A 71 11.95 -27.36 13.52
N GLU A 72 11.39 -26.49 12.69
CA GLU A 72 9.98 -26.11 12.76
C GLU A 72 9.04 -27.26 12.40
N ALA A 73 9.32 -27.98 11.31
CA ALA A 73 8.55 -29.16 10.92
C ALA A 73 8.67 -30.27 11.97
N GLY A 74 9.88 -30.45 12.53
CA GLY A 74 10.16 -31.41 13.59
C GLY A 74 9.33 -31.18 14.85
N ALA A 75 9.07 -29.92 15.22
CA ALA A 75 8.21 -29.58 16.35
C ALA A 75 6.77 -30.13 16.22
N PHE A 76 6.27 -30.30 14.98
CA PHE A 76 4.94 -30.88 14.74
C PHE A 76 4.96 -32.40 14.57
N VAL A 77 5.96 -32.94 13.86
CA VAL A 77 5.99 -34.37 13.49
C VAL A 77 6.66 -35.24 14.56
N GLN A 78 7.72 -34.73 15.19
CA GLN A 78 8.55 -35.43 16.18
C GLN A 78 8.99 -34.49 17.32
N PRO A 79 8.05 -33.92 18.11
CA PRO A 79 8.33 -32.87 19.10
C PRO A 79 9.37 -33.23 20.18
N ASN A 80 9.63 -34.53 20.38
CA ASN A 80 10.60 -35.02 21.37
C ASN A 80 12.00 -35.29 20.77
N GLN A 81 12.17 -35.14 19.46
CA GLN A 81 13.43 -35.40 18.78
C GLN A 81 14.14 -34.08 18.47
N LYS A 82 15.39 -33.96 18.94
CA LYS A 82 16.22 -32.81 18.62
C LYS A 82 16.75 -32.92 17.19
N LEU A 83 16.90 -31.77 16.53
CA LEU A 83 17.54 -31.68 15.23
C LEU A 83 18.95 -32.31 15.29
N VAL A 84 19.19 -33.29 14.41
CA VAL A 84 20.51 -33.91 14.25
C VAL A 84 21.29 -33.08 13.24
N LYS A 85 22.42 -32.52 13.67
CA LYS A 85 23.32 -31.77 12.79
C LYS A 85 24.26 -32.75 12.06
N PRO A 86 24.60 -32.51 10.78
CA PRO A 86 25.69 -33.21 10.11
C PRO A 86 27.00 -33.14 10.90
N ASP A 87 27.78 -34.23 10.86
CA ASP A 87 29.14 -34.23 11.42
C ASP A 87 30.03 -33.27 10.62
N VAL A 88 30.86 -32.54 11.36
CA VAL A 88 31.81 -31.54 10.83
C VAL A 88 33.23 -31.84 11.27
N THR A 89 33.46 -33.00 11.89
CA THR A 89 34.77 -33.45 12.32
C THR A 89 35.60 -33.82 11.09
N PRO A 90 36.72 -33.13 10.81
CA PRO A 90 37.54 -33.43 9.65
C PRO A 90 38.27 -34.77 9.84
N ALA A 91 38.49 -35.48 8.73
CA ALA A 91 39.33 -36.67 8.75
C ALA A 91 40.76 -36.30 9.20
N PRO A 92 41.40 -37.05 10.13
CA PRO A 92 42.71 -36.69 10.67
C PRO A 92 43.80 -36.48 9.61
N GLN A 93 43.70 -37.18 8.47
CA GLN A 93 44.65 -37.06 7.35
C GLN A 93 44.53 -35.74 6.59
N ARG A 94 43.41 -35.02 6.73
CA ARG A 94 43.17 -33.71 6.09
C ARG A 94 43.68 -32.56 6.93
N LEU A 95 44.01 -32.77 8.19
CA LEU A 95 44.53 -31.73 9.06
C LEU A 95 46.04 -31.54 8.86
N THR A 96 46.44 -30.32 8.56
CA THR A 96 47.86 -29.93 8.55
C THR A 96 48.40 -29.76 9.97
N GLY A 97 49.73 -29.76 10.11
CA GLY A 97 50.40 -29.44 11.38
C GLY A 97 50.49 -27.93 11.68
N THR A 98 50.15 -27.07 10.72
CA THR A 98 50.32 -25.61 10.76
C THR A 98 49.05 -24.92 11.24
N SER A 99 49.17 -23.96 12.15
CA SER A 99 48.00 -23.21 12.66
C SER A 99 47.60 -22.10 11.70
N ILE A 100 46.30 -21.83 11.57
CA ILE A 100 45.82 -20.68 10.81
C ILE A 100 46.41 -19.35 11.34
N HIS A 101 46.70 -19.26 12.64
CA HIS A 101 47.25 -18.05 13.26
C HIS A 101 48.67 -17.70 12.79
N ASP A 102 49.38 -18.65 12.17
CA ASP A 102 50.69 -18.41 11.55
C ASP A 102 50.55 -17.74 10.16
N HIS A 103 49.36 -17.77 9.57
CA HIS A 103 49.08 -17.33 8.20
C HIS A 103 48.11 -16.15 8.14
N ALA A 104 47.07 -16.15 8.98
CA ALA A 104 45.99 -15.19 8.89
C ALA A 104 45.70 -14.50 10.21
N ARG A 105 45.22 -13.24 10.13
CA ARG A 105 44.72 -12.47 11.26
C ARG A 105 43.45 -11.72 10.89
N VAL A 106 42.47 -11.72 11.80
CA VAL A 106 41.23 -10.94 11.68
C VAL A 106 41.24 -9.82 12.73
N ASP A 107 40.99 -8.59 12.30
CA ASP A 107 40.80 -7.44 13.17
C ASP A 107 39.45 -6.76 12.89
N ILE A 108 38.60 -6.67 13.92
CA ILE A 108 37.30 -6.00 13.84
C ILE A 108 37.45 -4.61 14.43
N LYS A 109 37.40 -3.57 13.58
CA LYS A 109 37.47 -2.16 14.04
C LYS A 109 36.11 -1.60 14.43
N ASP A 110 35.03 -2.11 13.82
CA ASP A 110 33.65 -1.68 14.07
C ASP A 110 32.83 -2.85 14.65
N PRO A 111 33.04 -3.22 15.94
CA PRO A 111 32.40 -4.39 16.56
C PRO A 111 30.87 -4.29 16.65
N ASP A 112 30.32 -3.08 16.74
CA ASP A 112 28.86 -2.85 16.71
C ASP A 112 28.21 -3.27 15.38
N LEU A 113 28.99 -3.27 14.30
CA LEU A 113 28.55 -3.63 12.95
C LEU A 113 28.89 -5.08 12.59
N CYS A 114 29.93 -5.64 13.21
CA CYS A 114 30.33 -7.04 13.05
C CYS A 114 30.62 -7.65 14.44
N PRO A 115 29.60 -8.19 15.12
CA PRO A 115 29.78 -8.77 16.46
C PRO A 115 30.65 -10.03 16.47
N ARG A 116 30.76 -10.75 15.34
CA ARG A 116 31.59 -11.95 15.24
C ARG A 116 32.07 -12.19 13.82
N TYR A 117 33.32 -12.56 13.66
CA TYR A 117 33.93 -12.94 12.39
C TYR A 117 34.79 -14.19 12.57
N CYS A 118 34.42 -15.28 11.91
CA CYS A 118 35.19 -16.51 11.89
C CYS A 118 35.90 -16.70 10.55
N ALA A 119 37.13 -17.22 10.58
CA ALA A 119 37.89 -17.53 9.38
C ALA A 119 38.57 -18.91 9.44
N GLY A 120 38.55 -19.62 8.32
CA GLY A 120 39.20 -20.92 8.12
C GLY A 120 40.08 -20.91 6.88
N LEU A 121 41.20 -21.63 6.90
CA LEU A 121 42.16 -21.67 5.79
C LEU A 121 42.32 -23.11 5.27
N LEU A 122 42.21 -23.27 3.96
CA LEU A 122 42.54 -24.52 3.25
C LEU A 122 43.72 -24.32 2.30
N PHE A 123 44.54 -25.35 2.21
CA PHE A 123 45.67 -25.51 1.30
C PHE A 123 45.37 -26.59 0.27
N ASP A 124 46.13 -26.56 -0.83
CA ASP A 124 46.07 -27.56 -1.90
C ASP A 124 44.65 -27.75 -2.49
N VAL A 125 43.87 -26.66 -2.52
CA VAL A 125 42.52 -26.66 -3.10
C VAL A 125 42.63 -26.77 -4.61
N THR A 126 41.90 -27.72 -5.20
CA THR A 126 41.73 -27.81 -6.66
C THR A 126 40.36 -27.28 -7.04
N VAL A 127 40.31 -26.14 -7.74
CA VAL A 127 39.05 -25.55 -8.21
C VAL A 127 38.55 -26.31 -9.45
N GLY A 128 37.31 -26.77 -9.39
CA GLY A 128 36.70 -27.57 -10.46
C GLY A 128 35.19 -27.69 -10.34
N PRO A 129 34.54 -28.46 -11.24
CA PRO A 129 33.10 -28.68 -11.18
C PRO A 129 32.71 -29.44 -9.90
N SER A 130 31.59 -29.04 -9.30
CA SER A 130 31.03 -29.73 -8.13
C SER A 130 30.56 -31.15 -8.45
N PRO A 131 30.58 -32.07 -7.46
CA PRO A 131 30.02 -33.40 -7.63
C PRO A 131 28.52 -33.33 -7.96
N PHE A 132 28.03 -34.34 -8.67
CA PHE A 132 26.66 -34.40 -9.18
C PHE A 132 25.60 -34.12 -8.11
N TRP A 133 25.74 -34.70 -6.91
CA TRP A 133 24.78 -34.53 -5.81
C TRP A 133 24.66 -33.08 -5.35
N LEU A 134 25.76 -32.33 -5.33
CA LEU A 134 25.81 -30.95 -4.86
C LEU A 134 25.18 -30.01 -5.89
N ARG A 135 25.59 -30.15 -7.16
CA ARG A 135 25.01 -29.41 -8.29
C ARG A 135 23.50 -29.53 -8.30
N ARG A 136 23.01 -30.76 -8.18
CA ARG A 136 21.59 -31.07 -8.22
C ARG A 136 20.78 -30.47 -7.08
N ARG A 137 21.33 -30.45 -5.85
CA ARG A 137 20.66 -29.81 -4.71
C ARG A 137 20.54 -28.29 -4.91
N LEU A 138 21.57 -27.65 -5.44
CA LEU A 138 21.53 -26.22 -5.75
C LEU A 138 20.51 -25.91 -6.86
N GLU A 139 20.52 -26.70 -7.94
CA GLU A 139 19.57 -26.56 -9.05
C GLU A 139 18.12 -26.74 -8.60
N SER A 140 17.85 -27.67 -7.67
CA SER A 140 16.49 -27.90 -7.15
C SER A 140 15.88 -26.70 -6.41
N VAL A 141 16.72 -25.77 -5.95
CA VAL A 141 16.30 -24.51 -5.31
C VAL A 141 16.56 -23.28 -6.18
N GLY A 142 16.81 -23.48 -7.48
CA GLY A 142 16.97 -22.42 -8.47
C GLY A 142 18.36 -21.77 -8.52
N LEU A 143 19.36 -22.31 -7.83
CA LEU A 143 20.75 -21.84 -7.92
C LEU A 143 21.51 -22.54 -9.04
N THR A 144 22.26 -21.76 -9.82
CA THR A 144 23.15 -22.31 -10.87
C THR A 144 24.49 -22.69 -10.26
N PRO A 145 24.96 -23.95 -10.37
CA PRO A 145 26.27 -24.36 -9.89
C PRO A 145 27.41 -23.65 -10.66
N ILE A 146 28.49 -23.31 -9.96
CA ILE A 146 29.63 -22.55 -10.51
C ILE A 146 30.92 -23.37 -10.39
N ASN A 147 31.38 -23.62 -9.16
CA ASN A 147 32.55 -24.43 -8.86
C ASN A 147 32.44 -25.00 -7.45
N ASN A 148 33.25 -26.02 -7.14
CA ASN A 148 33.25 -26.73 -5.86
C ASN A 148 33.46 -25.85 -4.62
N VAL A 149 34.06 -24.66 -4.73
CA VAL A 149 34.23 -23.73 -3.61
C VAL A 149 32.96 -22.90 -3.41
N VAL A 150 32.48 -22.22 -4.45
CA VAL A 150 31.29 -21.37 -4.40
C VAL A 150 30.05 -22.19 -4.10
N ASP A 151 29.92 -23.36 -4.72
CA ASP A 151 28.77 -24.25 -4.52
C ASP A 151 28.70 -24.78 -3.09
N VAL A 152 29.84 -25.06 -2.45
CA VAL A 152 29.86 -25.43 -1.03
C VAL A 152 29.42 -24.26 -0.15
N THR A 153 29.88 -23.03 -0.41
CA THR A 153 29.42 -21.86 0.36
C THR A 153 27.91 -21.63 0.22
N ASN A 154 27.36 -21.75 -1.00
CA ASN A 154 25.92 -21.66 -1.26
C ASN A 154 25.14 -22.79 -0.59
N PHE A 155 25.65 -24.02 -0.68
CA PHE A 155 25.01 -25.18 -0.06
C PHE A 155 24.97 -25.06 1.46
N VAL A 156 26.07 -24.67 2.10
CA VAL A 156 26.11 -24.51 3.55
C VAL A 156 25.26 -23.32 4.00
N MET A 157 25.19 -22.24 3.21
CA MET A 157 24.23 -21.16 3.45
C MET A 157 22.78 -21.65 3.40
N LEU A 158 22.41 -22.51 2.45
CA LEU A 158 21.08 -23.09 2.39
C LEU A 158 20.84 -24.13 3.49
N GLU A 159 21.83 -24.92 3.85
CA GLU A 159 21.73 -25.94 4.90
C GLU A 159 21.54 -25.28 6.27
N THR A 160 22.37 -24.27 6.59
CA THR A 160 22.50 -23.70 7.93
C THR A 160 21.88 -22.31 8.11
N GLY A 161 21.67 -21.57 7.02
CA GLY A 161 21.19 -20.18 7.04
C GLY A 161 22.29 -19.14 7.15
N GLN A 162 23.55 -19.56 7.28
CA GLN A 162 24.71 -18.69 7.42
C GLN A 162 25.34 -18.42 6.05
N PRO A 163 25.28 -17.20 5.52
CA PRO A 163 26.05 -16.87 4.33
C PRO A 163 27.55 -16.95 4.62
N LEU A 164 28.28 -17.50 3.66
CA LEU A 164 29.72 -17.68 3.71
C LEU A 164 30.34 -17.02 2.49
N HIS A 165 31.60 -16.64 2.60
CA HIS A 165 32.38 -16.17 1.46
C HIS A 165 33.73 -16.86 1.42
N ALA A 166 34.31 -17.01 0.24
CA ALA A 166 35.62 -17.61 0.04
C ALA A 166 36.49 -16.63 -0.74
N PHE A 167 37.63 -16.27 -0.15
CA PHE A 167 38.63 -15.42 -0.78
C PHE A 167 39.78 -16.29 -1.31
N ASP A 168 40.32 -15.92 -2.46
CA ASP A 168 41.65 -16.39 -2.84
C ASP A 168 42.66 -15.78 -1.86
N TYR A 169 43.24 -16.63 -1.02
CA TYR A 169 44.14 -16.20 0.04
C TYR A 169 45.40 -15.50 -0.52
N ASP A 170 45.78 -15.81 -1.77
CA ASP A 170 46.97 -15.24 -2.40
C ASP A 170 46.74 -13.81 -2.89
N ASN A 171 45.47 -13.42 -3.02
CA ASN A 171 45.05 -12.06 -3.37
C ASN A 171 44.83 -11.16 -2.14
N LEU A 172 44.90 -11.70 -0.91
CA LEU A 172 44.76 -10.94 0.33
C LEU A 172 46.11 -10.38 0.78
N ALA A 173 46.25 -9.06 0.76
CA ALA A 173 47.48 -8.42 1.24
C ALA A 173 47.71 -8.67 2.73
N ASP A 174 48.97 -8.96 3.07
CA ASP A 174 49.47 -9.14 4.44
C ASP A 174 48.78 -10.26 5.24
N GLY A 175 48.06 -11.18 4.58
CA GLY A 175 47.33 -12.28 5.23
C GLY A 175 46.31 -11.77 6.25
N ARG A 176 45.78 -10.57 6.08
CA ARG A 176 44.99 -9.89 7.10
C ARG A 176 43.59 -9.61 6.59
N ILE A 177 42.61 -9.77 7.47
CA ILE A 177 41.25 -9.27 7.29
C ILE A 177 41.00 -8.16 8.29
N VAL A 178 40.51 -7.01 7.82
CA VAL A 178 40.13 -5.86 8.62
C VAL A 178 38.68 -5.52 8.32
N VAL A 179 37.80 -5.72 9.30
CA VAL A 179 36.38 -5.38 9.19
C VAL A 179 36.18 -3.96 9.68
N GLN A 180 35.86 -3.04 8.77
CA GLN A 180 35.76 -1.61 9.08
C GLN A 180 34.77 -0.89 8.16
N LYS A 181 34.31 0.28 8.57
CA LYS A 181 33.56 1.20 7.69
C LYS A 181 34.39 1.64 6.48
N ALA A 182 33.71 1.97 5.38
CA ALA A 182 34.30 2.50 4.15
C ALA A 182 35.09 3.79 4.39
N GLY A 183 34.58 4.69 5.25
CA GLY A 183 35.27 5.94 5.60
C GLY A 183 35.52 6.82 4.38
N ASP A 184 36.79 7.02 4.02
CA ASP A 184 37.21 7.86 2.89
C ASP A 184 37.16 7.15 1.54
N GLU A 185 36.96 5.82 1.52
CA GLU A 185 36.79 5.04 0.30
C GLU A 185 35.51 5.47 -0.43
N LYS A 186 35.63 5.79 -1.72
CA LYS A 186 34.52 6.37 -2.50
C LYS A 186 33.84 5.39 -3.44
N GLU A 187 34.58 4.40 -3.92
CA GLU A 187 34.14 3.48 -4.96
C GLU A 187 34.69 2.07 -4.71
N PHE A 188 33.92 1.06 -5.09
CA PHE A 188 34.32 -0.34 -5.02
C PHE A 188 33.72 -1.14 -6.17
N THR A 189 34.51 -2.02 -6.77
CA THR A 189 34.07 -2.90 -7.87
C THR A 189 33.75 -4.29 -7.33
N THR A 190 32.50 -4.71 -7.53
CA THR A 190 32.00 -6.03 -7.12
C THR A 190 32.28 -7.12 -8.17
N LEU A 191 32.09 -8.39 -7.80
CA LEU A 191 32.29 -9.57 -8.67
C LEU A 191 31.50 -9.55 -9.99
N ASP A 192 30.46 -8.73 -10.12
CA ASP A 192 29.72 -8.52 -11.38
C ASP A 192 30.36 -7.44 -12.28
N SER A 193 31.60 -7.05 -11.98
CA SER A 193 32.40 -6.00 -12.61
C SER A 193 31.70 -4.63 -12.65
N LYS A 194 30.76 -4.37 -11.73
CA LYS A 194 30.14 -3.05 -11.56
C LYS A 194 30.81 -2.26 -10.44
N THR A 195 31.07 -0.98 -10.69
CA THR A 195 31.59 -0.05 -9.69
C THR A 195 30.44 0.66 -8.99
N HIS A 196 30.43 0.59 -7.66
CA HIS A 196 29.43 1.20 -6.80
C HIS A 196 30.03 2.34 -5.99
N ARG A 197 29.27 3.42 -5.83
CA ARG A 197 29.66 4.51 -4.93
C ARG A 197 29.40 4.10 -3.49
N LEU A 198 30.43 4.22 -2.66
CA LEU A 198 30.37 3.92 -1.23
C LEU A 198 29.88 5.14 -0.44
N ASP A 199 29.06 4.86 0.56
CA ASP A 199 28.75 5.80 1.64
C ASP A 199 29.70 5.51 2.82
N PRO A 200 30.23 6.53 3.51
CA PRO A 200 31.23 6.34 4.57
C PRO A 200 30.83 5.36 5.68
N ASP A 201 29.53 5.19 5.93
CA ASP A 201 29.01 4.30 6.96
C ASP A 201 28.83 2.84 6.49
N MET A 202 29.06 2.53 5.20
CA MET A 202 28.98 1.16 4.69
C MET A 202 30.07 0.29 5.31
N LEU A 203 29.71 -0.90 5.78
CA LEU A 203 30.68 -1.85 6.33
C LEU A 203 31.41 -2.57 5.19
N MET A 204 32.73 -2.62 5.27
CA MET A 204 33.62 -3.27 4.31
C MET A 204 34.42 -4.38 4.98
N ILE A 205 34.77 -5.39 4.20
CA ILE A 205 35.84 -6.32 4.51
C ILE A 205 37.05 -5.86 3.72
N CYS A 206 38.15 -5.55 4.40
CA CYS A 206 39.39 -5.10 3.80
C CYS A 206 40.51 -6.12 4.05
N ASP A 207 41.49 -6.15 3.14
CA ASP A 207 42.78 -6.79 3.43
C ASP A 207 43.71 -5.82 4.20
N GLY A 208 45.01 -6.12 4.30
CA GLY A 208 45.99 -5.23 4.93
C GLY A 208 46.14 -3.85 4.26
N LYS A 209 45.61 -3.65 3.05
CA LYS A 209 45.85 -2.46 2.19
C LYS A 209 44.61 -1.84 1.58
N ARG A 210 43.56 -2.60 1.27
CA ARG A 210 42.41 -2.16 0.46
C ARG A 210 41.13 -2.95 0.77
N PRO A 211 39.95 -2.42 0.41
CA PRO A 211 38.70 -3.19 0.45
C PRO A 211 38.73 -4.41 -0.49
N VAL A 212 38.13 -5.53 -0.05
CA VAL A 212 38.02 -6.80 -0.79
C VAL A 212 36.60 -7.33 -0.88
N ALA A 213 35.65 -6.83 -0.08
CA ALA A 213 34.22 -7.11 -0.23
C ALA A 213 33.34 -6.04 0.44
N LEU A 214 32.10 -5.90 -0.06
CA LEU A 214 31.01 -5.24 0.66
C LEU A 214 30.48 -6.22 1.71
N ALA A 215 30.69 -5.93 2.99
CA ALA A 215 30.39 -6.86 4.07
C ALA A 215 28.94 -7.32 4.01
N GLY A 216 28.73 -8.64 3.98
CA GLY A 216 27.40 -9.27 3.96
C GLY A 216 26.55 -8.99 2.72
N VAL A 217 27.09 -8.38 1.65
CA VAL A 217 26.34 -8.06 0.43
C VAL A 217 26.94 -8.75 -0.79
N MET A 218 28.19 -8.45 -1.13
CA MET A 218 28.85 -9.00 -2.33
C MET A 218 30.37 -8.92 -2.24
N GLY A 219 31.06 -9.95 -2.73
CA GLY A 219 32.52 -9.98 -2.85
C GLY A 219 33.06 -8.98 -3.87
N GLY A 220 34.35 -8.66 -3.78
CA GLY A 220 35.08 -7.88 -4.77
C GLY A 220 35.68 -8.74 -5.87
N GLU A 221 35.81 -8.15 -7.06
CA GLU A 221 36.53 -8.77 -8.19
C GLU A 221 38.02 -9.01 -7.87
N ASN A 222 38.60 -8.21 -6.96
CA ASN A 222 40.02 -8.24 -6.62
C ASN A 222 40.45 -9.39 -5.69
N SER A 223 39.51 -10.19 -5.19
CA SER A 223 39.74 -11.27 -4.22
C SER A 223 39.02 -12.57 -4.58
N GLU A 224 38.53 -12.66 -5.81
CA GLU A 224 37.71 -13.77 -6.31
C GLU A 224 38.47 -15.11 -6.42
N ILE A 225 37.72 -16.21 -6.36
CA ILE A 225 38.25 -17.56 -6.60
C ILE A 225 38.45 -17.76 -8.11
N ALA A 226 39.70 -17.93 -8.51
CA ALA A 226 40.09 -18.22 -9.88
C ALA A 226 40.33 -19.73 -10.09
N PRO A 227 40.34 -20.23 -11.34
CA PRO A 227 40.73 -21.62 -11.63
C PRO A 227 42.16 -21.99 -11.16
N THR A 228 43.01 -20.99 -10.92
CA THR A 228 44.39 -21.14 -10.43
C THR A 228 44.52 -21.06 -8.91
N THR A 229 43.43 -20.79 -8.17
CA THR A 229 43.46 -20.63 -6.72
C THR A 229 43.82 -21.97 -6.04
N THR A 230 44.86 -21.96 -5.21
CA THR A 230 45.31 -23.15 -4.46
C THR A 230 45.11 -23.01 -2.95
N ARG A 231 44.93 -21.79 -2.44
CA ARG A 231 44.74 -21.50 -1.02
C ARG A 231 43.49 -20.65 -0.84
N VAL A 232 42.57 -21.12 0.01
CA VAL A 232 41.26 -20.48 0.19
C VAL A 232 41.05 -20.10 1.64
N LEU A 233 40.75 -18.82 1.88
CA LEU A 233 40.30 -18.33 3.18
C LEU A 233 38.77 -18.23 3.15
N ILE A 234 38.10 -19.02 4.00
CA ILE A 234 36.65 -18.99 4.15
C ILE A 234 36.28 -18.01 5.27
N GLU A 235 35.35 -17.12 4.98
CA GLU A 235 34.68 -16.23 5.91
C GLU A 235 33.35 -16.80 6.37
N SER A 236 33.10 -16.75 7.68
CA SER A 236 31.77 -16.87 8.28
C SER A 236 31.57 -15.79 9.34
N ALA A 237 30.75 -14.79 9.06
CA ALA A 237 30.58 -13.62 9.93
C ALA A 237 29.12 -13.37 10.30
N CYS A 238 28.91 -12.60 11.37
CA CYS A 238 27.63 -12.01 11.73
C CYS A 238 27.73 -10.49 11.58
N PHE A 239 26.74 -9.89 10.93
CA PHE A 239 26.70 -8.46 10.64
C PHE A 239 25.42 -7.82 11.16
N ASN A 240 25.48 -6.53 11.47
CA ASN A 240 24.33 -5.75 11.90
C ASN A 240 23.26 -5.67 10.77
N PRO A 241 22.02 -6.16 10.99
CA PRO A 241 21.01 -6.24 9.93
C PRO A 241 20.62 -4.89 9.32
N VAL A 242 20.58 -3.83 10.14
CA VAL A 242 20.22 -2.47 9.68
C VAL A 242 21.29 -1.90 8.76
N SER A 243 22.57 -2.14 9.07
CA SER A 243 23.70 -1.72 8.24
C SER A 243 23.65 -2.38 6.86
N ILE A 244 23.42 -3.69 6.84
CA ILE A 244 23.32 -4.47 5.59
C ILE A 244 22.14 -4.00 4.75
N ARG A 245 20.96 -3.82 5.36
CA ARG A 245 19.76 -3.33 4.67
C ARG A 245 19.97 -1.96 4.02
N ARG A 246 20.63 -1.03 4.73
CA ARG A 246 20.96 0.30 4.20
C ARG A 246 21.92 0.19 3.02
N THR A 247 22.94 -0.66 3.14
CA THR A 247 23.95 -0.88 2.11
C THR A 247 23.34 -1.49 0.85
N ALA A 248 22.57 -2.58 0.98
CA ALA A 248 21.86 -3.22 -0.14
C ALA A 248 20.90 -2.25 -0.86
N LYS A 249 20.09 -1.48 -0.10
CA LYS A 249 19.15 -0.51 -0.69
C LYS A 249 19.85 0.66 -1.40
N ARG A 250 20.98 1.14 -0.87
CA ARG A 250 21.74 2.26 -1.47
C ARG A 250 22.51 1.84 -2.72
N THR A 251 23.08 0.63 -2.72
CA THR A 251 23.81 0.06 -3.86
C THR A 251 22.88 -0.53 -4.92
N GLY A 252 21.63 -0.85 -4.56
CA GLY A 252 20.68 -1.53 -5.46
C GLY A 252 21.02 -3.00 -5.68
N ILE A 253 21.88 -3.58 -4.84
CA ILE A 253 22.30 -4.98 -4.91
C ILE A 253 21.37 -5.83 -4.02
N ALA A 254 20.80 -6.88 -4.59
CA ALA A 254 20.04 -7.89 -3.86
C ALA A 254 20.67 -9.28 -4.08
N THR A 255 21.19 -9.86 -3.00
CA THR A 255 21.79 -11.21 -2.98
C THR A 255 21.16 -12.07 -1.89
N ASP A 256 21.28 -13.40 -2.02
CA ASP A 256 20.90 -14.35 -0.98
C ASP A 256 21.57 -14.08 0.37
N ALA A 257 22.83 -13.62 0.35
CA ALA A 257 23.58 -13.22 1.53
C ALA A 257 22.93 -11.98 2.17
N SER A 258 22.75 -10.90 1.40
CA SER A 258 22.14 -9.67 1.90
C SER A 258 20.73 -9.90 2.45
N HIS A 259 19.94 -10.77 1.82
CA HIS A 259 18.57 -11.09 2.23
C HIS A 259 18.51 -11.77 3.61
N ARG A 260 19.49 -12.64 3.91
CA ARG A 260 19.64 -13.31 5.22
C ARG A 260 20.18 -12.33 6.26
N PHE A 261 21.30 -11.67 5.97
CA PHE A 261 21.91 -10.74 6.89
C PHE A 261 21.01 -9.54 7.25
N GLU A 262 20.22 -9.00 6.32
CA GLU A 262 19.30 -7.88 6.61
C GLU A 262 18.13 -8.26 7.52
N ARG A 263 17.82 -9.55 7.64
CA ARG A 263 16.82 -10.09 8.59
C ARG A 263 17.46 -10.61 9.88
N GLY A 264 18.75 -10.91 9.84
CA GLY A 264 19.55 -11.40 10.97
C GLY A 264 19.98 -12.84 10.77
N VAL A 265 21.22 -13.14 11.18
CA VAL A 265 21.78 -14.50 11.17
C VAL A 265 22.23 -14.89 12.57
N ASP A 266 22.33 -16.19 12.83
CA ASP A 266 22.75 -16.73 14.12
C ASP A 266 24.24 -16.42 14.39
N PRO A 267 24.56 -15.57 15.40
CA PRO A 267 25.96 -15.32 15.76
C PRO A 267 26.72 -16.59 16.18
N ASP A 268 26.07 -17.57 16.80
CA ASP A 268 26.69 -18.85 17.18
C ASP A 268 26.75 -19.85 16.03
N GLY A 269 25.92 -19.65 15.00
CA GLY A 269 25.89 -20.46 13.79
C GLY A 269 27.17 -20.33 12.96
N THR A 270 27.89 -19.21 13.08
CA THR A 270 29.10 -18.89 12.32
C THR A 270 30.18 -19.99 12.41
N VAL A 271 30.48 -20.48 13.61
CA VAL A 271 31.50 -21.52 13.82
C VAL A 271 31.10 -22.83 13.16
N TYR A 272 29.86 -23.28 13.36
CA TYR A 272 29.38 -24.54 12.81
C TYR A 272 29.35 -24.50 11.28
N ALA A 273 28.87 -23.41 10.69
CA ALA A 273 28.83 -23.24 9.25
C ALA A 273 30.24 -23.21 8.63
N LEU A 274 31.19 -22.53 9.27
CA LEU A 274 32.58 -22.53 8.83
C LEU A 274 33.17 -23.95 8.85
N GLN A 275 33.02 -24.68 9.96
CA GLN A 275 33.51 -26.06 10.07
C GLN A 275 32.87 -26.97 9.02
N ARG A 276 31.56 -26.82 8.79
CA ARG A 276 30.81 -27.58 7.77
C ARG A 276 31.34 -27.31 6.36
N ALA A 277 31.62 -26.05 6.02
CA ALA A 277 32.16 -25.68 4.73
C ALA A 277 33.60 -26.20 4.55
N MET A 278 34.46 -26.06 5.56
CA MET A 278 35.83 -26.59 5.50
C MET A 278 35.85 -28.11 5.32
N ALA A 279 35.03 -28.84 6.08
CA ALA A 279 34.93 -30.29 5.97
C ALA A 279 34.48 -30.73 4.57
N LEU A 280 33.43 -30.09 4.02
CA LEU A 280 32.96 -30.38 2.66
C LEU A 280 34.01 -30.06 1.59
N MET A 281 34.72 -28.93 1.70
CA MET A 281 35.78 -28.59 0.73
C MET A 281 36.96 -29.56 0.82
N ALA A 282 37.34 -30.00 2.02
CA ALA A 282 38.41 -30.98 2.22
C ALA A 282 38.03 -32.37 1.67
N ASP A 283 36.78 -32.80 1.87
CA ASP A 283 36.29 -34.09 1.39
C ASP A 283 36.10 -34.13 -0.13
N LEU A 284 35.64 -33.03 -0.73
CA LEU A 284 35.33 -32.95 -2.16
C LEU A 284 36.53 -32.61 -3.04
N GLY A 285 37.46 -31.79 -2.53
CA GLY A 285 38.59 -31.24 -3.30
C GLY A 285 39.96 -31.79 -2.91
N ASP A 286 40.00 -32.82 -2.08
CA ASP A 286 41.22 -33.37 -1.46
C ASP A 286 42.08 -32.36 -0.67
N ALA A 287 41.52 -31.19 -0.35
CA ALA A 287 42.24 -30.07 0.26
C ALA A 287 42.71 -30.37 1.70
N ALA A 288 43.82 -29.75 2.09
CA ALA A 288 44.38 -29.84 3.43
C ALA A 288 43.93 -28.65 4.28
N MET A 289 43.34 -28.89 5.45
CA MET A 289 42.84 -27.86 6.36
C MET A 289 43.95 -27.37 7.30
N ALA A 290 44.05 -26.05 7.49
CA ALA A 290 44.83 -25.48 8.58
C ALA A 290 44.37 -26.03 9.94
N LYS A 291 45.30 -26.16 10.88
CA LYS A 291 44.95 -26.44 12.28
C LYS A 291 44.30 -25.20 12.90
N ASP A 292 43.29 -25.42 13.74
CA ASP A 292 42.50 -24.38 14.40
C ASP A 292 41.65 -23.52 13.43
N MET A 293 40.91 -22.56 13.98
CA MET A 293 40.19 -21.53 13.23
C MET A 293 40.36 -20.19 13.93
N ILE A 294 40.20 -19.08 13.20
CA ILE A 294 40.12 -17.77 13.82
C ILE A 294 38.66 -17.53 14.21
N ASP A 295 38.39 -17.28 15.49
CA ASP A 295 37.08 -16.84 16.00
C ASP A 295 37.25 -15.47 16.67
N ALA A 296 37.06 -14.41 15.89
CA ALA A 296 37.12 -13.04 16.39
C ALA A 296 35.74 -12.62 16.89
N CYS A 297 35.57 -12.64 18.20
CA CYS A 297 34.32 -12.29 18.90
C CYS A 297 34.65 -11.27 20.01
N PRO A 298 34.60 -9.95 19.71
CA PRO A 298 35.03 -8.90 20.65
C PRO A 298 34.23 -8.92 21.96
N GLU A 299 32.95 -9.25 21.88
CA GLU A 299 32.07 -9.44 23.02
C GLU A 299 31.37 -10.80 22.93
N PRO A 300 31.30 -11.58 24.03
CA PRO A 300 30.57 -12.84 24.03
C PRO A 300 29.09 -12.64 23.70
N VAL A 301 28.56 -13.50 22.83
CA VAL A 301 27.13 -13.55 22.52
C VAL A 301 26.37 -14.04 23.76
N VAL A 302 25.57 -13.19 24.38
CA VAL A 302 24.74 -13.55 25.55
C VAL A 302 23.32 -13.86 25.07
N PRO A 303 22.81 -15.09 25.28
CA PRO A 303 21.43 -15.41 24.96
C PRO A 303 20.44 -14.53 25.74
N VAL A 304 19.38 -14.09 25.06
CA VAL A 304 18.29 -13.34 25.71
C VAL A 304 17.55 -14.29 26.66
N CYS A 305 17.36 -13.85 27.91
CA CYS A 305 16.58 -14.58 28.91
C CYS A 305 15.32 -13.78 29.24
N ILE A 306 14.15 -14.41 29.09
CA ILE A 306 12.84 -13.79 29.28
C ILE A 306 12.12 -14.52 30.40
N GLU A 307 11.64 -13.76 31.39
CA GLU A 307 10.71 -14.28 32.38
C GLU A 307 9.30 -14.33 31.79
N LEU A 308 8.69 -15.52 31.81
CA LEU A 308 7.35 -15.79 31.32
C LEU A 308 6.44 -16.17 32.48
N ASP A 309 5.37 -15.41 32.67
CA ASP A 309 4.26 -15.75 33.57
C ASP A 309 3.20 -16.56 32.79
N PRO A 310 3.03 -17.87 33.09
CA PRO A 310 2.04 -18.72 32.43
C PRO A 310 0.59 -18.24 32.60
N VAL A 311 0.26 -17.60 33.73
CA VAL A 311 -1.09 -17.10 33.99
C VAL A 311 -1.39 -15.92 33.09
N ALA A 312 -0.48 -14.94 33.03
CA ALA A 312 -0.61 -13.79 32.15
C ALA A 312 -0.68 -14.20 30.67
N MET A 313 0.12 -15.19 30.27
CA MET A 313 0.08 -15.73 28.92
C MET A 313 -1.25 -16.39 28.59
N ASN A 314 -1.77 -17.26 29.47
CA ASN A 314 -3.07 -17.92 29.28
C ASN A 314 -4.22 -16.90 29.18
N ILE A 315 -4.19 -15.82 29.98
CA ILE A 315 -5.15 -14.72 29.86
C ILE A 315 -5.03 -14.03 28.49
N ARG A 316 -3.81 -13.75 28.02
CA ARG A 316 -3.55 -13.11 26.73
C ARG A 316 -4.04 -13.98 25.57
N LEU A 317 -3.77 -15.28 25.63
CA LEU A 317 -4.08 -16.23 24.56
C LEU A 317 -5.53 -16.75 24.62
N GLY A 318 -6.20 -16.65 25.77
CA GLY A 318 -7.50 -17.30 25.99
C GLY A 318 -7.38 -18.82 26.10
N THR A 319 -6.29 -19.31 26.69
CA THR A 319 -5.98 -20.75 26.84
C THR A 319 -5.87 -21.14 28.31
N ASP A 320 -5.78 -22.44 28.59
CA ASP A 320 -5.61 -23.03 29.92
C ASP A 320 -4.40 -23.97 30.02
N LEU A 321 -3.36 -23.71 29.21
CA LEU A 321 -2.18 -24.57 29.11
C LEU A 321 -1.42 -24.67 30.43
N SER A 322 -1.01 -25.88 30.79
CA SER A 322 -0.18 -26.14 31.96
C SER A 322 1.28 -25.71 31.73
N VAL A 323 2.00 -25.42 32.81
CA VAL A 323 3.44 -25.06 32.77
C VAL A 323 4.26 -26.12 31.99
N GLN A 324 3.91 -27.40 32.15
CA GLN A 324 4.57 -28.52 31.48
C GLN A 324 4.31 -28.54 29.97
N GLU A 325 3.09 -28.23 29.54
CA GLU A 325 2.76 -28.13 28.11
C GLU A 325 3.48 -26.96 27.46
N ILE A 326 3.47 -25.80 28.13
CA ILE A 326 4.17 -24.60 27.68
C ILE A 326 5.67 -24.87 27.53
N SER A 327 6.27 -25.50 28.53
CA SER A 327 7.70 -25.84 28.50
C SER A 327 8.02 -26.78 27.35
N ARG A 328 7.23 -27.85 27.17
CA ARG A 328 7.42 -28.83 26.08
C ARG A 328 7.33 -28.18 24.70
N ILE A 329 6.35 -27.29 24.51
CA ILE A 329 6.15 -26.58 23.26
C ILE A 329 7.39 -25.74 22.93
N LEU A 330 7.86 -24.92 23.87
CA LEU A 330 9.04 -24.07 23.66
C LEU A 330 10.32 -24.90 23.46
N GLU A 331 10.50 -25.98 24.21
CA GLU A 331 11.66 -26.86 24.09
C GLU A 331 11.71 -27.60 22.74
N SER A 332 10.55 -27.88 22.12
CA SER A 332 10.48 -28.54 20.80
C SER A 332 11.16 -27.72 19.69
N VAL A 333 11.20 -26.40 19.84
CA VAL A 333 11.89 -25.46 18.95
C VAL A 333 13.20 -24.92 19.56
N ALA A 334 13.81 -25.71 20.45
CA ALA A 334 15.14 -25.52 21.04
C ALA A 334 15.31 -24.36 22.03
N PHE A 335 14.22 -23.77 22.53
CA PHE A 335 14.31 -22.88 23.70
C PHE A 335 14.69 -23.69 24.93
N LYS A 336 15.42 -23.08 25.85
CA LYS A 336 15.73 -23.71 27.15
C LYS A 336 14.80 -23.11 28.19
N VAL A 337 14.01 -23.96 28.84
CA VAL A 337 13.03 -23.54 29.83
C VAL A 337 13.50 -24.01 31.21
N GLN A 338 13.52 -23.10 32.18
CA GLN A 338 13.86 -23.41 33.56
C GLN A 338 12.78 -22.85 34.49
N PRO A 339 12.44 -23.54 35.60
CA PRO A 339 11.57 -22.96 36.61
C PRO A 339 12.16 -21.68 37.19
N ALA A 340 11.34 -20.64 37.30
CA ALA A 340 11.65 -19.43 38.04
C ALA A 340 10.82 -19.37 39.34
N GLY A 341 11.07 -18.37 40.18
CA GLY A 341 10.30 -18.16 41.42
C GLY A 341 8.81 -17.96 41.14
N LYS A 342 7.95 -18.30 42.12
CA LYS A 342 6.50 -18.04 42.10
C LYS A 342 5.71 -18.70 40.95
N GLY A 343 6.23 -19.77 40.34
CA GLY A 343 5.55 -20.49 39.26
C GLY A 343 5.75 -19.88 37.87
N CYS A 344 6.62 -18.88 37.74
CA CYS A 344 7.08 -18.36 36.45
C CYS A 344 8.09 -19.32 35.79
N LEU A 345 8.36 -19.08 34.50
CA LEU A 345 9.39 -19.74 33.72
C LEU A 345 10.48 -18.74 33.34
N MET A 346 11.74 -19.14 33.40
CA MET A 346 12.85 -18.43 32.78
C MET A 346 13.18 -19.13 31.46
N VAL A 347 13.01 -18.41 30.35
CA VAL A 347 13.20 -18.96 29.00
C VAL A 347 14.44 -18.33 28.38
N SER A 348 15.45 -19.13 28.09
CA SER A 348 16.61 -18.71 27.30
C SER A 348 16.33 -18.91 25.82
N VAL A 349 16.34 -17.81 25.07
CA VAL A 349 16.10 -17.75 23.63
C VAL A 349 17.36 -18.25 22.91
N PRO A 350 17.24 -19.20 21.95
CA PRO A 350 18.37 -19.61 21.15
C PRO A 350 18.85 -18.47 20.23
N THR A 351 20.15 -18.37 20.00
CA THR A 351 20.80 -17.25 19.31
C THR A 351 20.40 -17.06 17.85
N PHE A 352 19.85 -18.10 17.20
CA PHE A 352 19.23 -17.99 15.87
C PHE A 352 17.85 -17.29 15.86
N ARG A 353 17.20 -17.12 17.02
CA ARG A 353 15.89 -16.42 17.14
C ARG A 353 16.10 -14.95 17.46
N VAL A 354 16.34 -14.17 16.42
CA VAL A 354 16.57 -12.71 16.51
C VAL A 354 15.28 -11.90 16.70
N ASP A 355 14.11 -12.53 16.53
CA ASP A 355 12.79 -11.94 16.65
C ASP A 355 12.23 -11.96 18.08
N VAL A 356 12.75 -12.84 18.95
CA VAL A 356 12.19 -13.08 20.29
C VAL A 356 12.94 -12.27 21.35
N THR A 357 12.28 -11.24 21.87
CA THR A 357 12.87 -10.32 22.87
C THR A 357 11.98 -10.06 24.07
N ARG A 358 10.70 -10.47 24.02
CA ARG A 358 9.67 -10.15 25.02
C ARG A 358 8.76 -11.34 25.35
N PRO A 359 8.03 -11.31 26.47
CA PRO A 359 7.07 -12.36 26.83
C PRO A 359 5.94 -12.57 25.81
N GLU A 360 5.54 -11.52 25.09
CA GLU A 360 4.56 -11.59 24.01
C GLU A 360 5.03 -12.48 22.85
N ASP A 361 6.31 -12.42 22.50
CA ASP A 361 6.90 -13.22 21.43
C ASP A 361 6.90 -14.71 21.82
N LEU A 362 7.16 -15.02 23.09
CA LEU A 362 6.99 -16.38 23.63
C LEU A 362 5.52 -16.82 23.61
N SER A 363 4.58 -15.90 23.83
CA SER A 363 3.15 -16.20 23.75
C SER A 363 2.75 -16.57 22.32
N GLU A 364 3.30 -15.86 21.32
CA GLU A 364 3.12 -16.19 19.91
C GLU A 364 3.66 -17.59 19.59
N GLU A 365 4.88 -17.92 20.03
CA GLU A 365 5.49 -19.24 19.82
C GLU A 365 4.63 -20.37 20.38
N VAL A 366 4.13 -20.19 21.62
CA VAL A 366 3.23 -21.16 22.24
C VAL A 366 1.93 -21.28 21.44
N ALA A 367 1.30 -20.16 21.07
CA ALA A 367 0.05 -20.17 20.31
C ALA A 367 0.21 -20.84 18.94
N ARG A 368 1.30 -20.56 18.23
CA ARG A 368 1.57 -21.07 16.87
C ARG A 368 1.80 -22.57 16.88
N LEU A 369 2.61 -23.06 17.81
CA LEU A 369 2.93 -24.48 17.96
C LEU A 369 1.78 -25.28 18.60
N TRP A 370 0.99 -24.67 19.49
CA TRP A 370 -0.27 -25.24 19.96
C TRP A 370 -1.29 -25.37 18.82
N GLY A 371 -1.33 -24.36 17.96
CA GLY A 371 -2.21 -24.24 16.80
C GLY A 371 -3.34 -23.24 17.05
N TYR A 372 -3.38 -22.17 16.25
CA TYR A 372 -4.37 -21.09 16.41
C TYR A 372 -5.81 -21.59 16.36
N ASN A 373 -6.09 -22.60 15.52
CA ASN A 373 -7.42 -23.19 15.39
C ASN A 373 -7.87 -24.00 16.62
N ARG A 374 -6.99 -24.22 17.60
CA ARG A 374 -7.32 -24.86 18.88
C ARG A 374 -7.65 -23.84 19.97
N ILE A 375 -7.45 -22.55 19.73
CA ILE A 375 -7.77 -21.50 20.69
C ILE A 375 -9.24 -21.13 20.51
N ASP A 376 -10.00 -21.16 21.60
CA ASP A 376 -11.44 -20.89 21.57
C ASP A 376 -11.74 -19.46 21.14
N THR A 377 -12.70 -19.31 20.23
CA THR A 377 -13.19 -17.99 19.83
C THR A 377 -14.13 -17.44 20.90
N THR A 378 -13.79 -16.28 21.47
CA THR A 378 -14.62 -15.56 22.45
C THR A 378 -14.94 -14.15 21.94
N TYR A 379 -15.99 -13.54 22.50
CA TYR A 379 -16.34 -12.15 22.19
C TYR A 379 -15.78 -11.24 23.29
N PRO A 380 -15.15 -10.10 22.92
CA PRO A 380 -14.72 -9.14 23.93
C PRO A 380 -15.94 -8.60 24.69
N PRO A 381 -15.86 -8.44 26.02
CA PRO A 381 -16.95 -7.85 26.78
C PRO A 381 -17.09 -6.37 26.40
N VAL A 382 -18.17 -6.02 25.68
CA VAL A 382 -18.47 -4.64 25.30
C VAL A 382 -19.51 -4.06 26.26
N PRO A 383 -19.26 -2.92 26.93
CA PRO A 383 -20.27 -2.25 27.73
C PRO A 383 -21.48 -1.85 26.86
N ALA A 384 -22.70 -2.14 27.32
CA ALA A 384 -23.95 -1.75 26.66
C ALA A 384 -24.23 -0.24 26.79
N LYS A 385 -23.34 0.61 26.24
CA LYS A 385 -23.53 2.08 26.18
C LYS A 385 -23.77 2.50 24.73
N GLY A 386 -24.93 3.10 24.47
CA GLY A 386 -25.20 3.74 23.18
C GLY A 386 -24.29 4.96 22.99
N ARG A 387 -23.63 5.04 21.83
CA ARG A 387 -22.92 6.25 21.39
C ARG A 387 -23.67 6.82 20.18
N PRO A 388 -23.89 8.14 20.11
CA PRO A 388 -24.46 8.75 18.90
C PRO A 388 -23.52 8.50 17.72
N VAL A 389 -24.10 8.25 16.54
CA VAL A 389 -23.34 8.09 15.30
C VAL A 389 -22.73 9.44 14.92
N ASN A 390 -21.53 9.44 14.36
CA ASN A 390 -20.91 10.65 13.85
C ASN A 390 -21.86 11.36 12.84
N PRO A 391 -22.23 12.64 13.05
CA PRO A 391 -23.12 13.37 12.16
C PRO A 391 -22.70 13.36 10.70
N VAL A 392 -21.39 13.41 10.42
CA VAL A 392 -20.85 13.35 9.04
C VAL A 392 -21.27 12.06 8.34
N ILE A 393 -21.20 10.91 9.02
CA ILE A 393 -21.58 9.61 8.46
C ILE A 393 -23.07 9.60 8.11
N LEU A 394 -23.90 10.16 9.00
CA LEU A 394 -25.34 10.26 8.77
C LEU A 394 -25.65 11.19 7.60
N THR A 395 -25.04 12.38 7.55
CA THR A 395 -25.22 13.34 6.46
C THR A 395 -24.83 12.74 5.12
N ARG A 396 -23.65 12.10 5.01
CA ARG A 396 -23.24 11.41 3.78
C ARG A 396 -24.27 10.38 3.33
N ARG A 397 -24.81 9.59 4.26
CA ARG A 397 -25.85 8.59 3.96
C ARG A 397 -27.13 9.26 3.44
N THR A 398 -27.57 10.34 4.08
CA THR A 398 -28.77 11.08 3.66
C THR A 398 -28.57 11.71 2.28
N VAL A 399 -27.45 12.39 2.03
CA VAL A 399 -27.10 12.96 0.73
C VAL A 399 -27.11 11.91 -0.38
N ARG A 400 -26.45 10.76 -0.16
CA ARG A 400 -26.46 9.65 -1.14
C ARG A 400 -27.88 9.19 -1.46
N ASN A 401 -28.70 8.98 -0.42
CA ASN A 401 -30.07 8.50 -0.61
C ASN A 401 -30.90 9.48 -1.44
N ILE A 402 -30.79 10.78 -1.17
CA ILE A 402 -31.52 11.81 -1.92
C ILE A 402 -31.04 11.87 -3.37
N LEU A 403 -29.72 11.98 -3.60
CA LEU A 403 -29.16 12.07 -4.96
C LEU A 403 -29.42 10.81 -5.80
N ASN A 404 -29.36 9.61 -5.18
CA ASN A 404 -29.78 8.38 -5.84
C ASN A 404 -31.26 8.41 -6.22
N GLY A 405 -32.13 8.94 -5.35
CA GLY A 405 -33.55 9.17 -5.65
C GLY A 405 -33.76 10.15 -6.82
N LEU A 406 -32.87 11.13 -6.98
CA LEU A 406 -32.82 12.08 -8.10
C LEU A 406 -32.11 11.52 -9.35
N SER A 407 -31.88 10.19 -9.38
CA SER A 407 -31.25 9.45 -10.48
C SER A 407 -29.78 9.80 -10.73
N PHE A 408 -29.06 10.32 -9.74
CA PHE A 408 -27.60 10.39 -9.79
C PHE A 408 -26.96 9.06 -9.39
N SER A 409 -25.79 8.77 -9.93
CA SER A 409 -24.94 7.64 -9.54
C SER A 409 -23.69 8.14 -8.81
N GLU A 410 -23.35 7.51 -7.68
CA GLU A 410 -22.13 7.86 -6.92
C GLU A 410 -20.89 7.40 -7.69
N ALA A 411 -19.92 8.29 -7.84
CA ALA A 411 -18.59 8.03 -8.35
C ALA A 411 -17.56 8.14 -7.22
N ILE A 412 -16.55 7.27 -7.24
CA ILE A 412 -15.41 7.30 -6.32
C ILE A 412 -14.16 7.45 -7.17
N ASN A 413 -13.49 8.60 -7.08
CA ASN A 413 -12.29 8.89 -7.83
C ASN A 413 -11.04 8.85 -6.95
N TYR A 414 -9.87 8.70 -7.57
CA TYR A 414 -8.60 8.83 -6.86
C TYR A 414 -8.45 10.23 -6.24
N ASN A 415 -7.79 10.28 -5.08
CA ASN A 415 -7.43 11.55 -4.42
C ASN A 415 -6.25 12.26 -5.12
N PHE A 416 -5.50 11.54 -5.95
CA PHE A 416 -4.34 12.05 -6.69
C PHE A 416 -4.72 12.32 -8.14
N ILE A 417 -4.35 13.50 -8.65
CA ILE A 417 -4.65 13.96 -10.00
C ILE A 417 -3.42 14.59 -10.65
N ALA A 418 -3.52 14.90 -11.94
CA ALA A 418 -2.49 15.60 -12.69
C ALA A 418 -2.43 17.07 -12.25
N LYS A 419 -1.22 17.62 -12.05
CA LYS A 419 -1.01 19.01 -11.59
C LYS A 419 -1.62 20.07 -12.54
N ASP A 420 -1.76 19.75 -13.82
CA ASP A 420 -2.29 20.66 -14.85
C ASP A 420 -3.82 20.89 -14.75
N PHE A 421 -4.52 20.21 -13.84
CA PHE A 421 -5.97 20.38 -13.67
C PHE A 421 -6.37 21.83 -13.39
N CYS A 422 -5.53 22.60 -12.69
CA CYS A 422 -5.77 24.01 -12.41
C CYS A 422 -5.86 24.83 -13.70
N ASP A 423 -4.99 24.54 -14.67
CA ASP A 423 -4.96 25.24 -15.95
C ASP A 423 -6.09 24.76 -16.87
N ARG A 424 -6.42 23.46 -16.82
CA ARG A 424 -7.57 22.87 -17.53
C ARG A 424 -8.91 23.44 -17.03
N LEU A 425 -9.03 23.70 -15.72
CA LEU A 425 -10.15 24.42 -15.12
C LEU A 425 -10.03 25.95 -15.24
N ARG A 426 -8.94 26.46 -15.82
CA ARG A 426 -8.70 27.90 -16.04
C ARG A 426 -8.74 28.73 -14.75
N LEU A 427 -8.29 28.14 -13.64
CA LEU A 427 -8.24 28.84 -12.35
C LEU A 427 -7.28 30.03 -12.44
N SER A 428 -7.60 31.13 -11.76
CA SER A 428 -6.70 32.29 -11.70
C SER A 428 -5.40 31.94 -10.96
N GLU A 429 -4.32 32.70 -11.16
CA GLU A 429 -3.03 32.44 -10.50
C GLU A 429 -3.10 32.49 -8.97
N ASN A 430 -3.99 33.33 -8.42
CA ASN A 430 -4.20 33.51 -6.98
C ASN A 430 -5.32 32.62 -6.41
N ASP A 431 -5.88 31.70 -7.21
CA ASP A 431 -6.92 30.79 -6.74
C ASP A 431 -6.35 29.82 -5.70
N THR A 432 -6.99 29.72 -4.54
CA THR A 432 -6.53 28.89 -3.42
C THR A 432 -6.43 27.41 -3.80
N ARG A 433 -7.21 26.94 -4.79
CA ARG A 433 -7.13 25.57 -5.31
C ARG A 433 -5.83 25.26 -6.05
N ARG A 434 -5.00 26.26 -6.37
CA ARG A 434 -3.63 26.06 -6.86
C ARG A 434 -2.64 25.69 -5.76
N ASN A 435 -3.01 25.85 -4.48
CA ASN A 435 -2.20 25.44 -3.33
C ASN A 435 -2.29 23.92 -3.14
N VAL A 436 -1.68 23.18 -4.06
CA VAL A 436 -1.72 21.71 -4.11
C VAL A 436 -0.62 21.09 -3.27
N VAL A 437 -0.89 19.91 -2.70
CA VAL A 437 0.13 19.06 -2.07
C VAL A 437 0.77 18.18 -3.13
N GLN A 438 2.09 18.30 -3.31
CA GLN A 438 2.84 17.50 -4.29
C GLN A 438 3.30 16.16 -3.69
N ILE A 439 3.14 15.09 -4.46
CA ILE A 439 3.62 13.76 -4.09
C ILE A 439 5.09 13.65 -4.50
N LEU A 440 5.96 13.27 -3.56
CA LEU A 440 7.42 13.18 -3.82
C LEU A 440 7.77 12.05 -4.78
N ASN A 441 7.15 10.88 -4.63
CA ASN A 441 7.39 9.69 -5.45
C ASN A 441 6.06 9.22 -6.07
N PRO A 442 5.48 9.97 -7.02
CA PRO A 442 4.20 9.63 -7.62
C PRO A 442 4.33 8.37 -8.49
N LEU A 443 3.24 7.61 -8.61
CA LEU A 443 3.18 6.45 -9.53
C LEU A 443 3.28 6.88 -11.00
N SER A 444 2.78 8.08 -11.31
CA SER A 444 2.86 8.71 -12.64
C SER A 444 2.60 10.21 -12.53
N ASP A 445 2.93 10.97 -13.58
CA ASP A 445 2.66 12.42 -13.64
C ASP A 445 1.16 12.76 -13.56
N GLN A 446 0.30 11.84 -14.00
CA GLN A 446 -1.16 11.95 -13.91
C GLN A 446 -1.71 11.80 -12.48
N MET A 447 -0.84 11.44 -11.52
CA MET A 447 -1.14 11.25 -10.11
C MET A 447 -0.08 11.96 -9.25
N SER A 448 0.27 13.20 -9.62
CA SER A 448 1.40 13.94 -9.05
C SER A 448 1.02 14.86 -7.88
N VAL A 449 -0.27 15.18 -7.71
CA VAL A 449 -0.74 16.07 -6.64
C VAL A 449 -2.03 15.57 -6.00
N LEU A 450 -2.29 15.95 -4.74
CA LEU A 450 -3.61 15.78 -4.13
C LEU A 450 -4.61 16.77 -4.72
N ARG A 451 -5.85 16.32 -4.93
CA ARG A 451 -6.94 17.12 -5.51
C ARG A 451 -7.40 18.24 -4.58
N THR A 452 -7.62 19.44 -5.12
CA THR A 452 -8.29 20.58 -4.46
C THR A 452 -9.71 20.83 -4.99
N SER A 453 -10.17 20.01 -5.93
CA SER A 453 -11.54 19.98 -6.45
C SER A 453 -11.89 18.55 -6.85
N LEU A 454 -13.18 18.20 -6.77
CA LEU A 454 -13.70 16.91 -7.21
C LEU A 454 -14.03 16.89 -8.73
N LEU A 455 -14.13 18.07 -9.36
CA LEU A 455 -14.53 18.19 -10.77
C LEU A 455 -13.60 17.47 -11.76
N PRO A 456 -12.25 17.48 -11.62
CA PRO A 456 -11.39 16.80 -12.57
C PRO A 456 -11.70 15.30 -12.70
N GLY A 457 -12.01 14.63 -11.58
CA GLY A 457 -12.41 13.22 -11.57
C GLY A 457 -13.77 12.99 -12.24
N LEU A 458 -14.76 13.83 -11.94
CA LEU A 458 -16.08 13.77 -12.57
C LEU A 458 -16.02 14.02 -14.10
N LEU A 459 -15.17 14.93 -14.55
CA LEU A 459 -14.98 15.21 -15.98
C LEU A 459 -14.26 14.06 -16.69
N GLU A 460 -13.30 13.43 -16.03
CA GLU A 460 -12.65 12.23 -16.56
C GLU A 460 -13.63 11.04 -16.65
N ASN A 461 -14.54 10.91 -15.68
CA ASN A 461 -15.63 9.93 -15.76
C ASN A 461 -16.57 10.23 -16.94
N MET A 462 -16.92 11.49 -17.17
CA MET A 462 -17.70 11.88 -18.34
C MET A 462 -16.96 11.52 -19.64
N ARG A 463 -15.66 11.81 -19.73
CA ARG A 463 -14.82 11.47 -20.91
C ARG A 463 -14.80 9.97 -21.18
N LYS A 464 -14.58 9.17 -20.14
CA LYS A 464 -14.55 7.72 -20.23
C LYS A 464 -15.90 7.15 -20.67
N ASN A 465 -17.00 7.58 -20.07
CA ASN A 465 -18.34 7.07 -20.40
C ASN A 465 -18.79 7.50 -21.80
N THR A 466 -18.56 8.76 -22.19
CA THR A 466 -18.88 9.24 -23.54
C THR A 466 -18.06 8.54 -24.62
N SER A 467 -16.80 8.18 -24.35
CA SER A 467 -15.99 7.34 -25.25
C SER A 467 -16.55 5.93 -25.46
N GLN A 468 -17.34 5.45 -24.49
CA GLN A 468 -18.07 4.17 -24.54
C GLN A 468 -19.54 4.36 -24.94
N GLN A 469 -19.84 5.46 -25.66
CA GLN A 469 -21.17 5.75 -26.22
C GLN A 469 -22.28 5.95 -25.17
N THR A 470 -21.91 6.23 -23.92
CA THR A 470 -22.87 6.62 -22.88
C THR A 470 -22.89 8.15 -22.76
N ASP A 471 -23.88 8.77 -23.41
CA ASP A 471 -23.98 10.23 -23.57
C ASP A 471 -24.82 10.92 -22.47
N THR A 472 -25.61 10.18 -21.69
CA THR A 472 -26.48 10.74 -20.66
C THR A 472 -26.03 10.27 -19.29
N LEU A 473 -25.51 11.21 -18.49
CA LEU A 473 -24.89 10.92 -17.19
C LEU A 473 -25.41 11.89 -16.13
N ARG A 474 -25.63 11.34 -14.93
CA ARG A 474 -25.85 12.09 -13.69
C ARG A 474 -24.96 11.47 -12.63
N LEU A 475 -23.86 12.14 -12.30
CA LEU A 475 -22.83 11.62 -11.39
C LEU A 475 -22.68 12.54 -10.20
N PHE A 476 -22.37 11.99 -9.04
CA PHE A 476 -21.96 12.77 -7.87
C PHE A 476 -20.81 12.08 -7.14
N GLU A 477 -20.02 12.84 -6.40
CA GLU A 477 -18.95 12.32 -5.54
C GLU A 477 -18.98 13.08 -4.21
N ILE A 478 -18.80 12.35 -3.10
CA ILE A 478 -18.54 12.93 -1.79
C ILE A 478 -17.14 12.56 -1.36
N GLY A 479 -16.26 13.55 -1.22
CA GLY A 479 -14.85 13.30 -0.97
C GLY A 479 -14.12 14.49 -0.38
N LYS A 480 -12.92 14.24 0.15
CA LYS A 480 -12.04 15.28 0.65
C LYS A 480 -11.25 15.94 -0.47
N THR A 481 -11.01 17.23 -0.28
CA THR A 481 -10.05 18.04 -1.03
C THR A 481 -8.95 18.50 -0.07
N PHE A 482 -7.73 18.69 -0.58
CA PHE A 482 -6.53 18.86 0.23
C PHE A 482 -5.78 20.12 -0.18
N PHE A 483 -5.77 21.12 0.69
CA PHE A 483 -5.09 22.39 0.45
C PHE A 483 -3.78 22.43 1.21
N ASN A 484 -2.70 22.74 0.51
CA ASN A 484 -1.41 22.96 1.12
C ASN A 484 -1.44 24.28 1.91
N THR A 485 -1.08 24.20 3.19
CA THR A 485 -1.01 25.35 4.10
C THR A 485 0.44 25.80 4.27
N ASP A 486 1.31 24.87 4.67
CA ASP A 486 2.76 25.06 4.86
C ASP A 486 3.52 23.78 4.51
N ALA A 487 4.80 23.91 4.10
CA ALA A 487 5.62 22.78 3.64
C ALA A 487 5.82 21.64 4.66
N ASN A 488 5.69 21.94 5.96
CA ASN A 488 5.89 20.99 7.06
C ASN A 488 4.62 20.74 7.88
N ALA A 489 3.46 21.25 7.44
CA ALA A 489 2.18 21.05 8.12
C ALA A 489 1.34 19.99 7.39
N LEU A 490 0.36 19.43 8.10
CA LEU A 490 -0.69 18.64 7.47
C LEU A 490 -1.56 19.56 6.60
N PRO A 491 -2.04 19.07 5.45
CA PRO A 491 -2.93 19.87 4.60
C PRO A 491 -4.26 20.14 5.28
N ASP A 492 -4.91 21.21 4.88
CA ASP A 492 -6.31 21.44 5.23
C ASP A 492 -7.21 20.52 4.41
N GLU A 493 -8.10 19.78 5.09
CA GLU A 493 -8.93 18.74 4.50
C GLU A 493 -10.41 19.15 4.52
N VAL A 494 -10.92 19.59 3.38
CA VAL A 494 -12.31 20.05 3.26
C VAL A 494 -13.15 18.95 2.62
N GLU A 495 -14.23 18.57 3.30
CA GLU A 495 -15.19 17.59 2.79
C GLU A 495 -16.17 18.26 1.82
N MET A 496 -16.15 17.80 0.58
CA MET A 496 -16.90 18.36 -0.53
C MET A 496 -17.90 17.36 -1.06
N LEU A 497 -19.02 17.87 -1.56
CA LEU A 497 -19.95 17.16 -2.43
C LEU A 497 -19.93 17.84 -3.79
N ALA A 498 -19.65 17.10 -4.85
CA ALA A 498 -19.74 17.61 -6.21
C ALA A 498 -20.57 16.70 -7.09
N GLY A 499 -21.10 17.25 -8.19
CA GLY A 499 -21.77 16.42 -9.19
C GLY A 499 -21.78 17.05 -10.56
N LEU A 500 -22.15 16.22 -11.53
CA LEU A 500 -22.15 16.51 -12.95
C LEU A 500 -23.38 15.90 -13.60
N ILE A 501 -24.11 16.70 -14.38
CA ILE A 501 -25.16 16.22 -15.28
C ILE A 501 -24.85 16.60 -16.73
N THR A 502 -25.15 15.71 -17.65
CA THR A 502 -24.96 15.93 -19.09
C THR A 502 -25.89 15.01 -19.89
N GLY A 503 -26.21 15.42 -21.11
CA GLY A 503 -27.01 14.62 -22.06
C GLY A 503 -28.47 15.00 -22.02
N ASN A 504 -29.35 14.01 -21.93
CA ASN A 504 -30.80 14.25 -22.01
C ASN A 504 -31.46 14.25 -20.62
N ARG A 505 -32.49 15.08 -20.45
CA ARG A 505 -33.29 15.20 -19.22
C ARG A 505 -33.87 13.86 -18.81
N THR A 506 -34.38 13.11 -19.78
CA THR A 506 -34.94 11.77 -19.62
C THR A 506 -34.24 10.79 -20.55
N ARG A 507 -34.22 9.52 -20.16
CA ARG A 507 -33.83 8.43 -21.06
C ARG A 507 -34.80 8.42 -22.24
N GLN A 508 -34.28 8.12 -23.44
CA GLN A 508 -35.12 7.96 -24.61
C GLN A 508 -36.12 6.81 -24.39
N THR A 509 -37.41 7.14 -24.40
CA THR A 509 -38.53 6.19 -24.33
C THR A 509 -39.49 6.42 -25.51
N TRP A 510 -40.44 5.51 -25.71
CA TRP A 510 -41.39 5.57 -26.84
C TRP A 510 -42.29 6.81 -26.85
N TYR A 511 -42.46 7.49 -25.72
CA TYR A 511 -43.32 8.67 -25.56
C TYR A 511 -42.57 9.96 -25.18
N ALA A 512 -41.30 9.86 -24.78
CA ALA A 512 -40.50 11.02 -24.40
C ALA A 512 -39.78 11.61 -25.62
N LYS A 513 -39.93 12.92 -25.84
CA LYS A 513 -39.10 13.65 -26.79
C LYS A 513 -37.69 13.79 -26.23
N LYS A 514 -36.69 13.73 -27.11
CA LYS A 514 -35.30 14.03 -26.73
C LYS A 514 -35.20 15.49 -26.32
N GLN A 515 -34.91 15.73 -25.05
CA GLN A 515 -34.71 17.07 -24.48
C GLN A 515 -33.37 17.08 -23.76
N PRO A 516 -32.42 17.96 -24.14
CA PRO A 516 -31.16 18.09 -23.42
C PRO A 516 -31.41 18.59 -22.00
N VAL A 517 -30.53 18.20 -21.06
CA VAL A 517 -30.51 18.84 -19.74
C VAL A 517 -30.12 20.31 -19.87
N ASP A 518 -30.65 21.14 -18.97
CA ASP A 518 -30.30 22.55 -18.86
C ASP A 518 -29.85 22.93 -17.43
N PHE A 519 -29.60 24.22 -17.21
CA PHE A 519 -29.18 24.75 -15.91
C PHE A 519 -30.24 24.51 -14.82
N PHE A 520 -31.53 24.58 -15.17
CA PHE A 520 -32.63 24.45 -14.22
C PHE A 520 -32.84 23.00 -13.79
N ASP A 521 -32.49 22.02 -14.63
CA ASP A 521 -32.43 20.61 -14.22
C ASP A 521 -31.46 20.39 -13.06
N LEU A 522 -30.26 20.99 -13.13
CA LEU A 522 -29.29 20.90 -12.04
C LEU A 522 -29.75 21.71 -10.82
N LYS A 523 -30.23 22.94 -11.04
CA LYS A 523 -30.72 23.79 -9.96
C LYS A 523 -31.83 23.10 -9.17
N GLY A 524 -32.81 22.50 -9.85
CA GLY A 524 -33.91 21.77 -9.21
C GLY A 524 -33.41 20.58 -8.38
N ALA A 525 -32.45 19.80 -8.89
CA ALA A 525 -31.86 18.70 -8.11
C ALA A 525 -31.14 19.18 -6.83
N ILE A 526 -30.51 20.37 -6.87
CA ILE A 526 -29.88 20.97 -5.69
C ILE A 526 -30.91 21.56 -4.73
N GLU A 527 -31.99 22.15 -5.23
CA GLU A 527 -33.13 22.60 -4.41
C GLU A 527 -33.75 21.39 -3.67
N ASP A 528 -34.04 20.30 -4.37
CA ASP A 528 -34.56 19.05 -3.80
C ASP A 528 -33.59 18.43 -2.78
N LEU A 529 -32.28 18.48 -3.05
CA LEU A 529 -31.25 18.02 -2.12
C LEU A 529 -31.26 18.82 -0.82
N LEU A 530 -31.21 20.15 -0.93
CA LEU A 530 -31.16 21.03 0.24
C LEU A 530 -32.48 20.97 1.03
N GLU A 531 -33.63 20.91 0.34
CA GLU A 531 -34.93 20.70 0.99
C GLU A 531 -35.01 19.34 1.70
N GLY A 532 -34.53 18.27 1.07
CA GLY A 532 -34.47 16.93 1.67
C GLY A 532 -33.56 16.84 2.89
N LEU A 533 -32.57 17.75 3.00
CA LEU A 533 -31.74 17.94 4.19
C LEU A 533 -32.38 18.87 5.23
N GLY A 534 -33.57 19.41 4.96
CA GLY A 534 -34.29 20.35 5.82
C GLY A 534 -33.77 21.80 5.73
N ILE A 535 -32.87 22.09 4.78
CA ILE A 535 -32.25 23.40 4.58
C ILE A 535 -33.17 24.26 3.72
N LYS A 536 -33.99 25.07 4.40
CA LYS A 536 -34.91 26.01 3.74
C LYS A 536 -34.28 27.38 3.54
N GLU A 537 -34.91 28.19 2.67
CA GLU A 537 -34.59 29.61 2.44
C GLU A 537 -33.21 29.87 1.85
N VAL A 538 -32.77 28.95 0.99
CA VAL A 538 -31.51 29.08 0.25
C VAL A 538 -31.67 30.11 -0.86
N ILE A 539 -30.64 30.94 -1.05
CA ILE A 539 -30.63 31.98 -2.08
C ILE A 539 -29.60 31.60 -3.15
N PHE A 540 -30.00 31.78 -4.41
CA PHE A 540 -29.15 31.61 -5.57
C PHE A 540 -28.88 32.98 -6.19
N THR A 541 -27.63 33.42 -6.20
CA THR A 541 -27.19 34.68 -6.81
C THR A 541 -26.27 34.41 -7.99
N ARG A 542 -26.25 35.31 -8.97
CA ARG A 542 -25.30 35.22 -10.09
C ARG A 542 -23.87 35.25 -9.55
N ILE A 543 -23.03 34.33 -10.00
CA ILE A 543 -21.63 34.29 -9.60
C ILE A 543 -20.79 35.30 -10.39
N ASP A 544 -19.76 35.86 -9.73
CA ASP A 544 -18.73 36.62 -10.41
C ASP A 544 -17.89 35.68 -11.30
N GLU A 545 -17.65 36.08 -12.55
CA GLU A 545 -16.85 35.32 -13.51
C GLU A 545 -15.42 35.07 -13.00
N ALA A 546 -14.86 36.01 -12.24
CA ALA A 546 -13.54 35.85 -11.64
C ALA A 546 -13.50 34.77 -10.54
N ALA A 547 -14.62 34.52 -9.85
CA ALA A 547 -14.69 33.54 -8.76
C ALA A 547 -14.79 32.09 -9.26
N CYS A 548 -15.41 31.88 -10.42
CA CYS A 548 -15.56 30.56 -11.05
C CYS A 548 -15.30 30.63 -12.56
N PRO A 549 -14.02 30.77 -12.98
CA PRO A 549 -13.65 30.98 -14.38
C PRO A 549 -13.93 29.77 -15.28
N TYR A 550 -14.25 28.62 -14.70
CA TYR A 550 -14.63 27.42 -15.45
C TYR A 550 -16.09 27.40 -15.92
N PHE A 551 -16.96 28.26 -15.39
CA PHE A 551 -18.33 28.37 -15.86
C PHE A 551 -18.45 29.20 -17.14
N GLU A 552 -19.50 28.93 -17.92
CA GLU A 552 -19.91 29.79 -19.01
C GLU A 552 -20.46 31.12 -18.44
N PRO A 553 -19.99 32.29 -18.92
CA PRO A 553 -20.46 33.59 -18.47
C PRO A 553 -22.00 33.69 -18.45
N GLY A 554 -22.57 34.06 -17.30
CA GLY A 554 -24.01 34.17 -17.09
C GLY A 554 -24.74 32.86 -16.75
N TYR A 555 -24.07 31.71 -16.76
CA TYR A 555 -24.64 30.39 -16.44
C TYR A 555 -24.10 29.79 -15.13
N GLY A 556 -23.60 30.63 -14.22
CA GLY A 556 -23.13 30.23 -12.90
C GLY A 556 -23.92 30.90 -11.77
N ALA A 557 -24.22 30.15 -10.72
CA ALA A 557 -24.87 30.64 -9.52
C ALA A 557 -24.11 30.21 -8.27
N LYS A 558 -24.08 31.13 -7.31
CA LYS A 558 -23.61 30.91 -5.94
C LYS A 558 -24.80 30.54 -5.05
N ILE A 559 -24.60 29.56 -4.18
CA ILE A 559 -25.58 29.07 -3.23
C ILE A 559 -25.18 29.57 -1.85
N HIS A 560 -26.06 30.30 -1.19
CA HIS A 560 -25.75 30.86 0.12
C HIS A 560 -26.96 30.92 1.05
N LYS A 561 -26.69 30.83 2.35
CA LYS A 561 -27.64 31.03 3.45
C LYS A 561 -26.85 31.48 4.68
N GLN A 562 -26.85 32.78 4.99
CA GLN A 562 -26.03 33.32 6.10
C GLN A 562 -24.53 32.92 6.02
N GLY A 563 -24.02 32.75 4.80
CA GLY A 563 -22.72 32.14 4.52
C GLY A 563 -22.77 31.38 3.19
N ASP A 564 -21.62 31.07 2.62
CA ASP A 564 -21.52 30.36 1.36
C ASP A 564 -21.64 28.85 1.57
N ILE A 565 -22.47 28.20 0.75
CA ILE A 565 -22.66 26.74 0.77
C ILE A 565 -21.91 26.09 -0.41
N GLY A 566 -21.94 26.75 -1.58
CA GLY A 566 -21.36 26.19 -2.78
C GLY A 566 -21.74 26.93 -4.05
N VAL A 567 -21.51 26.29 -5.18
CA VAL A 567 -21.74 26.84 -6.52
C VAL A 567 -22.34 25.79 -7.44
N LEU A 568 -23.08 26.24 -8.47
CA LEU A 568 -23.54 25.40 -9.57
C LEU A 568 -23.53 26.17 -10.89
N GLY A 569 -23.30 25.50 -12.01
CA GLY A 569 -23.30 26.17 -13.30
C GLY A 569 -22.97 25.29 -14.50
N LYS A 570 -23.11 25.87 -15.68
CA LYS A 570 -22.72 25.25 -16.95
C LYS A 570 -21.21 25.44 -17.15
N LEU A 571 -20.48 24.39 -17.48
CA LEU A 571 -19.06 24.49 -17.82
C LEU A 571 -18.84 25.17 -19.16
N SER A 572 -17.82 26.03 -19.24
CA SER A 572 -17.47 26.71 -20.47
C SER A 572 -16.89 25.75 -21.51
N HIS A 573 -17.18 25.98 -22.79
CA HIS A 573 -16.63 25.17 -23.89
C HIS A 573 -15.11 25.04 -23.88
N PRO A 574 -14.32 26.07 -23.54
CA PRO A 574 -12.87 25.92 -23.47
C PRO A 574 -12.40 24.96 -22.37
N VAL A 575 -13.06 24.92 -21.21
CA VAL A 575 -12.77 23.93 -20.16
C VAL A 575 -13.12 22.54 -20.66
N LEU A 576 -14.32 22.32 -21.19
CA LEU A 576 -14.74 21.03 -21.75
C LEU A 576 -13.75 20.50 -22.80
N ARG A 577 -13.29 21.37 -23.71
CA ARG A 577 -12.29 21.02 -24.73
C ARG A 577 -10.96 20.57 -24.12
N SER A 578 -10.49 21.18 -23.03
CA SER A 578 -9.26 20.78 -22.34
C SER A 578 -9.35 19.39 -21.68
N PHE A 579 -10.56 18.87 -21.47
CA PHE A 579 -10.83 17.50 -21.03
C PHE A 579 -11.22 16.57 -22.20
N GLY A 580 -11.14 17.03 -23.45
CA GLY A 580 -11.54 16.24 -24.62
C GLY A 580 -13.05 16.04 -24.76
N LEU A 581 -13.86 16.89 -24.12
CA LEU A 581 -15.32 16.81 -24.09
C LEU A 581 -15.93 17.78 -25.11
N LYS A 582 -16.97 17.33 -25.83
CA LYS A 582 -17.71 18.13 -26.82
C LYS A 582 -19.11 18.52 -26.34
N GLN A 583 -19.68 17.72 -25.46
CA GLN A 583 -21.04 17.86 -24.96
C GLN A 583 -21.07 18.79 -23.76
N ASP A 584 -22.16 19.56 -23.64
CA ASP A 584 -22.38 20.45 -22.50
C ASP A 584 -22.45 19.67 -21.19
N ALA A 585 -21.88 20.21 -20.12
CA ALA A 585 -21.96 19.64 -18.78
C ALA A 585 -22.30 20.73 -17.76
N TYR A 586 -23.17 20.38 -16.83
CA TYR A 586 -23.57 21.23 -15.72
C TYR A 586 -23.06 20.59 -14.44
N VAL A 587 -22.38 21.37 -13.60
CA VAL A 587 -21.72 20.86 -12.40
C VAL A 587 -22.08 21.68 -11.18
N PHE A 588 -21.94 21.07 -10.02
CA PHE A 588 -22.05 21.75 -8.72
C PHE A 588 -20.94 21.29 -7.79
N GLU A 589 -20.57 22.16 -6.84
CA GLU A 589 -19.64 21.87 -5.74
C GLU A 589 -20.20 22.52 -4.46
N LEU A 590 -20.44 21.73 -3.42
CA LEU A 590 -20.89 22.16 -2.09
C LEU A 590 -19.84 21.80 -1.04
N ASP A 591 -19.58 22.71 -0.12
CA ASP A 591 -18.87 22.40 1.13
C ASP A 591 -19.82 21.65 2.06
N LEU A 592 -19.50 20.39 2.37
CA LEU A 592 -20.38 19.55 3.18
C LEU A 592 -20.44 20.02 4.63
N SER A 593 -19.38 20.64 5.15
CA SER A 593 -19.37 21.24 6.49
C SER A 593 -20.33 22.44 6.55
N ALA A 594 -20.33 23.28 5.51
CA ALA A 594 -21.27 24.39 5.38
C ALA A 594 -22.72 23.89 5.26
N VAL A 595 -22.95 22.83 4.46
CA VAL A 595 -24.27 22.16 4.37
C VAL A 595 -24.72 21.69 5.76
N MET A 596 -23.86 20.97 6.49
CA MET A 596 -24.17 20.44 7.82
C MET A 596 -24.48 21.55 8.83
N ALA A 597 -23.77 22.68 8.79
CA ALA A 597 -24.01 23.81 9.68
C ALA A 597 -25.41 24.43 9.53
N HIS A 598 -26.07 24.22 8.39
CA HIS A 598 -27.41 24.73 8.12
C HIS A 598 -28.52 23.67 8.24
N MET A 599 -28.18 22.42 8.54
CA MET A 599 -29.16 21.37 8.79
C MET A 599 -29.86 21.61 10.14
N PRO A 600 -31.20 21.47 10.22
CA PRO A 600 -31.90 21.65 11.48
C PRO A 600 -31.65 20.48 12.44
N ASP A 601 -31.43 20.79 13.71
CA ASP A 601 -31.31 19.77 14.77
C ASP A 601 -32.64 19.06 15.05
N GLN A 602 -33.77 19.71 14.76
CA GLN A 602 -35.11 19.22 15.04
C GLN A 602 -36.09 19.59 13.92
N ILE A 603 -37.01 18.67 13.63
CA ILE A 603 -38.12 18.91 12.71
C ILE A 603 -39.35 19.29 13.55
N GLN A 604 -39.90 20.48 13.31
CA GLN A 604 -41.14 20.94 13.96
C GLN A 604 -42.36 20.66 13.08
N ALA A 605 -43.37 20.02 13.65
CA ALA A 605 -44.65 19.79 12.97
C ALA A 605 -45.56 21.03 13.06
N LYS A 606 -46.20 21.39 11.95
CA LYS A 606 -47.27 22.40 11.91
C LYS A 606 -48.65 21.73 11.82
N PRO A 607 -49.70 22.27 12.46
CA PRO A 607 -51.06 21.74 12.32
C PRO A 607 -51.55 21.74 10.88
N LEU A 608 -52.36 20.75 10.51
CA LEU A 608 -53.00 20.72 9.19
C LEU A 608 -53.97 21.91 9.04
N PRO A 609 -53.99 22.57 7.87
CA PRO A 609 -54.90 23.68 7.64
C PRO A 609 -56.38 23.28 7.76
N ARG A 610 -57.17 24.06 8.52
CA ARG A 610 -58.61 23.81 8.74
C ARG A 610 -59.54 24.54 7.77
N TYR A 611 -59.05 25.61 7.14
CA TYR A 611 -59.82 26.48 6.25
C TYR A 611 -59.26 26.43 4.81
N PRO A 612 -60.10 26.68 3.79
CA PRO A 612 -59.67 26.67 2.40
C PRO A 612 -58.76 27.86 2.08
N SER A 613 -57.88 27.70 1.09
CA SER A 613 -57.10 28.80 0.51
C SER A 613 -57.84 29.51 -0.62
N ILE A 614 -57.43 30.76 -0.90
CA ILE A 614 -57.82 31.54 -2.07
C ILE A 614 -56.54 31.93 -2.81
N SER A 615 -56.48 31.74 -4.13
CA SER A 615 -55.33 32.18 -4.93
C SER A 615 -55.68 33.39 -5.79
N GLN A 616 -54.73 34.29 -5.98
CA GLN A 616 -54.81 35.42 -6.92
C GLN A 616 -53.48 35.56 -7.65
N ASP A 617 -53.54 35.84 -8.94
CA ASP A 617 -52.37 35.96 -9.79
C ASP A 617 -52.02 37.45 -9.99
N VAL A 618 -50.73 37.76 -9.93
CA VAL A 618 -50.18 39.09 -10.25
C VAL A 618 -49.17 38.94 -11.37
N THR A 619 -49.32 39.75 -12.42
CA THR A 619 -48.39 39.79 -13.54
C THR A 619 -47.65 41.11 -13.52
N LEU A 620 -46.32 41.06 -13.56
CA LEU A 620 -45.43 42.21 -13.52
C LEU A 620 -44.60 42.26 -14.80
N ILE A 621 -44.66 43.38 -15.52
CA ILE A 621 -43.79 43.64 -16.65
C ILE A 621 -42.59 44.45 -16.14
N VAL A 622 -41.41 43.86 -16.17
CA VAL A 622 -40.18 44.43 -15.59
C VAL A 622 -39.06 44.50 -16.62
N GLU A 623 -38.03 45.29 -16.32
CA GLU A 623 -36.78 45.28 -17.08
C GLU A 623 -36.16 43.87 -17.12
N ARG A 624 -35.63 43.47 -18.29
CA ARG A 624 -35.11 42.12 -18.52
C ARG A 624 -33.99 41.75 -17.54
N GLN A 625 -33.13 42.70 -17.19
CA GLN A 625 -32.01 42.48 -16.27
C GLN A 625 -32.43 42.23 -14.81
N ILE A 626 -33.67 42.55 -14.41
CA ILE A 626 -34.12 42.37 -13.02
C ILE A 626 -34.19 40.86 -12.71
N PRO A 627 -33.40 40.32 -11.78
CA PRO A 627 -33.48 38.93 -11.39
C PRO A 627 -34.85 38.58 -10.80
N VAL A 628 -35.43 37.45 -11.20
CA VAL A 628 -36.69 36.95 -10.61
C VAL A 628 -36.52 36.70 -9.10
N GLY A 629 -35.32 36.28 -8.68
CA GLY A 629 -34.97 36.11 -7.27
C GLY A 629 -35.15 37.37 -6.44
N ASP A 630 -34.88 38.55 -6.99
CA ASP A 630 -35.05 39.83 -6.29
C ASP A 630 -36.55 40.13 -6.09
N VAL A 631 -37.35 39.88 -7.13
CA VAL A 631 -38.82 40.01 -7.06
C VAL A 631 -39.39 39.05 -6.02
N MET A 632 -38.98 37.77 -6.06
CA MET A 632 -39.40 36.78 -5.07
C MET A 632 -38.95 37.11 -3.65
N GLY A 633 -37.74 37.66 -3.47
CA GLY A 633 -37.23 38.11 -2.17
C GLY A 633 -38.06 39.26 -1.59
N GLN A 634 -38.46 40.21 -2.44
CA GLN A 634 -39.36 41.28 -2.04
C GLN A 634 -40.77 40.76 -1.72
N MET A 635 -41.30 39.83 -2.53
CA MET A 635 -42.57 39.15 -2.24
C MET A 635 -42.52 38.46 -0.89
N LYS A 636 -41.44 37.72 -0.60
CA LYS A 636 -41.25 37.05 0.69
C LYS A 636 -41.23 38.03 1.86
N THR A 637 -40.51 39.14 1.72
CA THR A 637 -40.48 40.22 2.74
C THR A 637 -41.87 40.81 3.00
N ILE A 638 -42.73 40.86 1.98
CA ILE A 638 -44.13 41.26 2.14
C ILE A 638 -44.93 40.16 2.85
N ALA A 639 -44.77 38.89 2.49
CA ALA A 639 -45.43 37.75 3.15
C ALA A 639 -45.15 37.71 4.65
N GLU A 640 -43.91 37.95 5.06
CA GLU A 640 -43.50 37.94 6.47
C GLU A 640 -44.26 38.97 7.32
N LYS A 641 -44.79 40.02 6.69
CA LYS A 641 -45.59 41.07 7.35
C LYS A 641 -47.10 40.84 7.22
N GLU A 642 -47.53 39.91 6.37
CA GLU A 642 -48.93 39.68 6.00
C GLU A 642 -49.29 38.21 6.28
N PHE A 643 -49.71 37.90 7.51
CA PHE A 643 -50.00 36.54 8.00
C PHE A 643 -51.03 35.72 7.19
N LEU A 644 -51.73 36.35 6.25
CA LEU A 644 -52.67 35.68 5.37
C LEU A 644 -52.01 35.08 4.13
N VAL A 645 -50.77 35.44 3.81
CA VAL A 645 -50.04 34.90 2.66
C VAL A 645 -49.44 33.55 3.05
N GLU A 646 -49.94 32.48 2.43
CA GLU A 646 -49.50 31.11 2.66
C GLU A 646 -48.30 30.76 1.76
N ASP A 647 -48.37 31.13 0.47
CA ASP A 647 -47.36 30.77 -0.52
C ASP A 647 -47.32 31.75 -1.69
N MET A 648 -46.17 31.88 -2.33
CA MET A 648 -45.93 32.73 -3.50
C MET A 648 -44.90 32.10 -4.44
N TYR A 649 -45.30 31.85 -5.68
CA TYR A 649 -44.42 31.24 -6.67
C TYR A 649 -44.64 31.82 -8.07
N LEU A 650 -43.55 31.87 -8.85
CA LEU A 650 -43.60 32.15 -10.28
C LEU A 650 -44.18 30.94 -11.00
N PHE A 651 -45.16 31.13 -11.87
CA PHE A 651 -45.70 30.06 -12.71
C PHE A 651 -45.54 30.31 -14.21
N ASP A 652 -45.23 31.54 -14.62
CA ASP A 652 -44.97 31.85 -16.02
C ASP A 652 -43.95 32.99 -16.17
N LEU A 653 -43.10 32.86 -17.19
CA LEU A 653 -42.13 33.88 -17.61
C LEU A 653 -42.21 33.97 -19.13
N PHE A 654 -42.55 35.17 -19.62
CA PHE A 654 -42.68 35.42 -21.04
C PHE A 654 -41.73 36.54 -21.48
N GLU A 655 -40.94 36.24 -22.51
CA GLU A 655 -40.10 37.18 -23.25
C GLU A 655 -40.50 37.13 -24.73
N GLY A 656 -40.87 38.26 -25.32
CA GLY A 656 -41.24 38.35 -26.74
C GLY A 656 -42.43 39.26 -27.02
N SER A 657 -42.82 39.34 -28.29
CA SER A 657 -43.99 40.13 -28.73
C SER A 657 -45.27 39.63 -28.05
N PRO A 658 -46.13 40.50 -27.49
CA PRO A 658 -46.21 41.95 -27.72
C PRO A 658 -45.46 42.84 -26.71
N LEU A 659 -44.55 42.32 -25.88
CA LEU A 659 -43.80 43.13 -24.92
C LEU A 659 -42.82 44.08 -25.63
N ALA A 660 -42.61 45.26 -25.03
CA ALA A 660 -41.57 46.19 -25.48
C ALA A 660 -40.17 45.54 -25.38
N GLU A 661 -39.27 45.94 -26.27
CA GLU A 661 -37.89 45.45 -26.26
C GLU A 661 -37.22 45.76 -24.90
N GLY A 662 -36.47 44.78 -24.37
CA GLY A 662 -35.84 44.90 -23.06
C GLY A 662 -36.76 44.66 -21.86
N LYS A 663 -38.04 44.35 -22.06
CA LYS A 663 -38.96 43.94 -20.99
C LYS A 663 -39.18 42.42 -20.96
N LYS A 664 -39.62 41.93 -19.79
CA LYS A 664 -40.13 40.57 -19.61
C LYS A 664 -41.37 40.60 -18.71
N SER A 665 -42.28 39.66 -18.93
CA SER A 665 -43.48 39.48 -18.11
C SER A 665 -43.26 38.34 -17.13
N LEU A 666 -43.52 38.58 -15.85
CA LEU A 666 -43.41 37.63 -14.76
C LEU A 666 -44.77 37.44 -14.10
N SER A 667 -45.32 36.23 -14.17
CA SER A 667 -46.62 35.92 -13.57
C SER A 667 -46.42 35.08 -12.32
N PHE A 668 -46.92 35.61 -11.19
CA PHE A 668 -46.82 34.98 -9.89
C PHE A 668 -48.21 34.63 -9.36
N ARG A 669 -48.31 33.49 -8.67
CA ARG A 669 -49.50 33.11 -7.93
C ARG A 669 -49.27 33.38 -6.45
N ILE A 670 -50.19 34.12 -5.83
CA ILE A 670 -50.20 34.36 -4.38
C ILE A 670 -51.35 33.55 -3.78
N VAL A 671 -51.00 32.63 -2.90
CA VAL A 671 -51.95 31.79 -2.16
C VAL A 671 -52.18 32.42 -0.80
N TYR A 672 -53.45 32.68 -0.47
CA TYR A 672 -53.85 33.22 0.82
C TYR A 672 -54.60 32.17 1.63
N ARG A 673 -54.29 32.06 2.92
CA ARG A 673 -55.03 31.23 3.87
C ARG A 673 -55.05 31.88 5.24
N SER A 674 -56.14 31.67 5.97
CA SER A 674 -56.25 32.06 7.37
C SER A 674 -56.34 30.82 8.24
N GLU A 675 -55.62 30.81 9.36
CA GLU A 675 -55.65 29.70 10.32
C GLU A 675 -56.96 29.61 11.11
N ASN A 676 -57.76 30.69 11.13
CA ASN A 676 -58.86 30.86 12.09
C ASN A 676 -60.25 31.07 11.46
N LYS A 677 -60.32 31.27 10.14
CA LYS A 677 -61.57 31.56 9.42
C LYS A 677 -61.42 31.40 7.91
N THR A 678 -62.55 31.15 7.24
CA THR A 678 -62.68 31.27 5.79
C THR A 678 -62.49 32.72 5.34
N LEU A 679 -61.69 32.92 4.30
CA LEU A 679 -61.39 34.23 3.75
C LEU A 679 -62.54 34.74 2.86
N MET A 680 -62.86 36.03 2.98
CA MET A 680 -63.85 36.70 2.12
C MET A 680 -63.14 37.42 0.97
N GLU A 681 -63.65 37.26 -0.26
CA GLU A 681 -63.02 37.78 -1.48
C GLU A 681 -62.72 39.30 -1.42
N LYS A 682 -63.66 40.10 -0.88
CA LYS A 682 -63.49 41.55 -0.70
C LYS A 682 -62.24 41.92 0.11
N HIS A 683 -61.89 41.12 1.12
CA HIS A 683 -60.72 41.39 1.96
C HIS A 683 -59.42 41.06 1.21
N ILE A 684 -59.42 39.93 0.48
CA ILE A 684 -58.26 39.49 -0.31
C ILE A 684 -58.00 40.42 -1.49
N ARG A 685 -59.03 40.94 -2.17
CA ARG A 685 -58.83 41.94 -3.25
C ARG A 685 -58.10 43.19 -2.77
N LYS A 686 -58.43 43.70 -1.57
CA LYS A 686 -57.75 44.87 -1.00
C LYS A 686 -56.29 44.57 -0.67
N LEU A 687 -56.04 43.43 -0.04
CA LEU A 687 -54.69 43.00 0.31
C LEU A 687 -53.84 42.76 -0.95
N HIS A 688 -54.38 42.03 -1.92
CA HIS A 688 -53.73 41.74 -3.18
C HIS A 688 -53.40 43.01 -3.98
N ALA A 689 -54.31 43.99 -4.03
CA ALA A 689 -54.03 45.28 -4.65
C ALA A 689 -52.90 46.05 -3.93
N ALA A 690 -52.83 45.98 -2.61
CA ALA A 690 -51.75 46.59 -1.83
C ALA A 690 -50.40 45.91 -2.08
N ILE A 691 -50.37 44.57 -2.13
CA ILE A 691 -49.17 43.79 -2.46
C ILE A 691 -48.71 44.13 -3.89
N SER A 692 -49.62 44.08 -4.86
CA SER A 692 -49.33 44.39 -6.27
C SER A 692 -48.79 45.81 -6.43
N SER A 693 -49.39 46.80 -5.77
CA SER A 693 -48.92 48.20 -5.79
C SER A 693 -47.53 48.36 -5.18
N ARG A 694 -47.21 47.60 -4.12
CA ARG A 694 -45.86 47.60 -3.52
C ARG A 694 -44.83 47.02 -4.48
N LEU A 695 -45.17 45.94 -5.18
CA LEU A 695 -44.28 45.30 -6.16
C LEU A 695 -44.06 46.21 -7.38
N VAL A 696 -45.12 46.79 -7.93
CA VAL A 696 -45.07 47.79 -9.01
C VAL A 696 -44.15 48.95 -8.64
N LYS A 697 -44.32 49.51 -7.44
CA LYS A 697 -43.47 50.61 -6.97
C LYS A 697 -42.01 50.20 -6.74
N ALA A 698 -41.77 49.00 -6.21
CA ALA A 698 -40.43 48.51 -5.89
C ALA A 698 -39.58 48.25 -7.14
N PHE A 699 -40.19 47.74 -8.21
CA PHE A 699 -39.49 47.33 -9.42
C PHE A 699 -39.75 48.23 -10.63
N HIS A 700 -40.46 49.36 -10.44
CA HIS A 700 -40.94 50.22 -11.53
C HIS A 700 -41.63 49.40 -12.63
N ALA A 701 -42.46 48.44 -12.21
CA ALA A 701 -43.08 47.47 -13.09
C ALA A 701 -44.37 48.01 -13.71
N ASP A 702 -44.68 47.60 -14.94
CA ASP A 702 -45.98 47.83 -15.56
C ASP A 702 -46.91 46.63 -15.29
N LEU A 703 -48.22 46.85 -15.41
CA LEU A 703 -49.23 45.78 -15.37
C LEU A 703 -49.70 45.50 -16.81
N PRO A 704 -50.04 44.26 -17.17
CA PRO A 704 -50.66 43.97 -18.46
C PRO A 704 -52.00 44.70 -18.58
N GLU A 705 -52.29 45.22 -19.78
CA GLU A 705 -53.57 45.87 -20.13
C GLU A 705 -54.78 44.94 -20.05
#